data_AF-A0A7J6I1I1-F1
#
_entry.id   AF-A0A7J6I1I1-F1
#
_cell.length_a   1.000
_cell.length_b   1.000
_cell.length_c   1.000
_cell.angle_alpha   90.00
_cell.angle_beta   90.00
_cell.angle_gamma   90.00
#
_symmetry.space_group_name_H-M   'P 1'
#
loop_
_entity.id
_entity.type
_entity.pdbx_description
1 polymer ?
#
loop_
_entity_poly.entity_id
_entity_poly.type
_entity_poly.pdbx_seq_one_letter_code
_entity_poly.pdbx_strand_id
1 'polypeptide(L)'
;MKSQSDDVLANSNNIDNDGKSKKSIPPYMKAISGSFGGIVEACCLQPIDVIKTRLQLDRTGNYKGIFHCGSTVCRTEGVPALWKGLTPFATHLTLKYALRMGSNAMLQSAFKDSETGKISNHGRLLSGFGAGVLEALVIVTPFEVVKIRLQQQKGLSTDLLKYKGPIHCARTIIREEGLRGLWSGAAPTVMRNGTNQAAMFTAKNAFDVVLWKKHEGDGKVLLPWQSMISGFLAGTAGPVCTGPFDVVKTRLMAQSREGGNLKYTGMIHAIKTIYAEEGLRALWKGLLPRLMRIPPGQAIMWTVADQLTGLYERRYMIQSFVTMSDDEREEKELDLSSPEVVTKYKGAAEIVNKALQLVLSECKPKAKIVDLCEKGDSYIREQTGNMYKNAKKKIEKGVAFPTCISVNNTVCHFSPLASDESVLEDGDILKIDMGCHIDGFIAVVAHTHVLHEGPVTGRAADVIAAANTAAEVALRLVRPGKNNKDVTEAIQKVAAAYDCKIVEGVLSHQLKQFVIDGNKVVLSVSSPDTRVDDAEFEENEVYAIDIVTSTGDGKPKLLDEKQTTIYKRAVDKSYHLKMKASRFIFSEINQKFPIMPFTARALEEKRARLGLVECVNHDLLQPYPVLHEKPGDFVAHIKFTVLLMPNGSDRITSHSLQELQPTKTVEDPEIKAWLALATKSKKKGGGKKKKGKKGEKADESAAEATPMDATNGAESQG
;
A
#
# COMPACT_ATOMS: atom_id res chain seq x y z
N MET A 1 4.74 41.15 2.26
CA MET A 1 5.92 40.38 2.73
C MET A 1 5.95 40.21 4.27
N LYS A 2 4.79 40.13 4.95
CA LYS A 2 4.71 39.93 6.42
C LYS A 2 3.50 39.11 6.88
N SER A 3 2.83 38.39 5.96
CA SER A 3 1.65 37.56 6.27
C SER A 3 1.74 36.13 5.71
N GLN A 4 2.91 35.73 5.20
CA GLN A 4 3.23 34.35 4.80
C GLN A 4 4.28 33.71 5.72
N SER A 5 4.82 34.48 6.68
CA SER A 5 5.87 34.05 7.60
C SER A 5 5.34 33.34 8.85
N ASP A 6 4.05 33.49 9.17
CA ASP A 6 3.51 32.99 10.44
C ASP A 6 2.88 31.59 10.31
N ASP A 7 2.50 31.17 9.10
CA ASP A 7 2.05 29.79 8.82
C ASP A 7 3.22 28.80 8.59
N VAL A 8 4.44 29.30 8.38
CA VAL A 8 5.65 28.47 8.18
C VAL A 8 6.33 28.12 9.51
N LEU A 9 6.04 28.83 10.60
CA LEU A 9 6.66 28.61 11.91
C LEU A 9 5.89 27.68 12.86
N ALA A 10 4.74 27.13 12.44
CA ALA A 10 3.95 26.22 13.26
C ALA A 10 4.22 24.71 13.00
N ASN A 11 5.12 24.36 12.07
CA ASN A 11 5.36 22.97 11.66
C ASN A 11 6.83 22.52 11.73
N SER A 12 7.74 23.29 12.34
CA SER A 12 9.19 23.01 12.27
C SER A 12 9.77 22.12 13.39
N ASN A 13 9.00 21.66 14.37
CA ASN A 13 9.59 20.95 15.52
C ASN A 13 9.01 19.54 15.67
N ASN A 14 9.38 18.63 14.77
CA ASN A 14 9.10 17.19 14.90
C ASN A 14 10.16 16.36 14.16
N ILE A 15 11.43 16.57 14.51
CA ILE A 15 12.58 15.85 13.97
C ILE A 15 13.16 15.01 15.11
N ASP A 16 12.94 13.70 15.08
CA ASP A 16 13.69 12.73 15.91
C ASP A 16 15.16 12.69 15.43
N ASN A 17 16.11 12.26 16.28
CA ASN A 17 17.56 12.08 16.02
C ASN A 17 17.94 11.15 14.84
N ASP A 18 16.96 10.74 14.03
CA ASP A 18 17.00 9.76 12.93
C ASP A 18 16.29 10.30 11.66
N GLY A 19 15.90 11.58 11.60
CA GLY A 19 15.39 12.24 10.38
C GLY A 19 13.99 11.83 9.88
N LYS A 20 13.18 11.12 10.67
CA LYS A 20 11.90 10.52 10.22
C LYS A 20 10.68 11.35 10.61
N SER A 21 10.02 12.01 9.63
CA SER A 21 8.63 12.45 9.80
C SER A 21 7.67 11.24 9.75
N LYS A 22 7.16 10.78 10.90
CA LYS A 22 6.02 9.85 10.96
C LYS A 22 4.71 10.60 10.67
N LYS A 23 4.25 10.59 9.41
CA LYS A 23 2.95 11.17 9.03
C LYS A 23 1.81 10.36 9.68
N SER A 24 1.14 10.94 10.68
CA SER A 24 0.03 10.31 11.40
C SER A 24 -1.32 10.55 10.72
N ILE A 25 -2.26 9.61 10.87
CA ILE A 25 -3.64 9.75 10.37
C ILE A 25 -4.26 11.07 10.89
N PRO A 26 -4.80 11.92 10.01
CA PRO A 26 -5.33 13.21 10.42
C PRO A 26 -6.60 13.06 11.29
N PRO A 27 -6.85 13.98 12.25
CA PRO A 27 -7.99 13.88 13.17
C PRO A 27 -9.37 13.80 12.49
N TYR A 28 -9.56 14.46 11.35
CA TYR A 28 -10.84 14.40 10.62
C TYR A 28 -11.13 12.99 10.10
N MET A 29 -10.10 12.25 9.65
CA MET A 29 -10.28 10.89 9.16
C MET A 29 -10.67 9.95 10.30
N LYS A 30 -10.11 10.17 11.50
CA LYS A 30 -10.55 9.47 12.72
C LYS A 30 -12.01 9.79 13.06
N ALA A 31 -12.44 11.05 12.96
CA ALA A 31 -13.83 11.44 13.19
C ALA A 31 -14.80 10.79 12.19
N ILE A 32 -14.46 10.77 10.90
CA ILE A 32 -15.26 10.11 9.86
C ILE A 32 -15.35 8.61 10.11
N SER A 33 -14.22 7.96 10.43
CA SER A 33 -14.18 6.53 10.72
C SER A 33 -15.06 6.15 11.92
N GLY A 34 -15.07 6.99 12.96
CA GLY A 34 -15.96 6.83 14.12
C GLY A 34 -17.43 7.06 13.78
N SER A 35 -17.73 8.01 12.90
CA SER A 35 -19.10 8.30 12.45
C SER A 35 -19.72 7.09 11.76
N PHE A 36 -19.00 6.50 10.80
CA PHE A 36 -19.42 5.28 10.12
C PHE A 36 -19.55 4.11 11.10
N GLY A 37 -18.59 3.93 12.01
CA GLY A 37 -18.68 2.92 13.06
C GLY A 37 -19.95 3.07 13.92
N GLY A 38 -20.33 4.31 14.24
CA GLY A 38 -21.56 4.62 14.97
C GLY A 38 -22.85 4.24 14.24
N ILE A 39 -22.90 4.47 12.93
CA ILE A 39 -24.06 4.09 12.10
C ILE A 39 -24.19 2.56 12.06
N VAL A 40 -23.09 1.86 11.79
CA VAL A 40 -23.09 0.39 11.71
C VAL A 40 -23.44 -0.22 13.07
N GLU A 41 -22.89 0.30 14.17
CA GLU A 41 -23.30 -0.11 15.52
C GLU A 41 -24.80 0.09 15.73
N ALA A 42 -25.35 1.25 15.36
CA ALA A 42 -26.76 1.53 15.53
C ALA A 42 -27.63 0.52 14.76
N CYS A 43 -27.30 0.25 13.51
CA CYS A 43 -28.03 -0.72 12.68
C CYS A 43 -28.00 -2.13 13.26
N CYS A 44 -26.87 -2.56 13.82
CA CYS A 44 -26.70 -3.90 14.38
C CYS A 44 -27.33 -4.07 15.77
N LEU A 45 -27.30 -3.03 16.62
CA LEU A 45 -27.73 -3.14 18.02
C LEU A 45 -29.15 -2.63 18.28
N GLN A 46 -29.78 -1.93 17.35
CA GLN A 46 -31.15 -1.44 17.52
C GLN A 46 -32.15 -2.54 17.94
N PRO A 47 -32.13 -3.76 17.36
CA PRO A 47 -33.02 -4.84 17.80
C PRO A 47 -32.90 -5.17 19.30
N ILE A 48 -31.67 -5.21 19.81
CA ILE A 48 -31.39 -5.51 21.21
C ILE A 48 -31.92 -4.38 22.10
N ASP A 49 -31.78 -3.12 21.66
CA ASP A 49 -32.27 -1.97 22.41
C ASP A 49 -33.80 -1.90 22.47
N VAL A 50 -34.49 -2.24 21.38
CA VAL A 50 -35.95 -2.33 21.36
C VAL A 50 -36.43 -3.42 22.32
N ILE A 51 -35.83 -4.62 22.25
CA ILE A 51 -36.18 -5.75 23.14
C ILE A 51 -35.93 -5.38 24.61
N LYS A 52 -34.76 -4.81 24.91
CA LYS A 52 -34.41 -4.35 26.26
C LYS A 52 -35.39 -3.32 26.78
N THR A 53 -35.73 -2.32 25.98
CA THR A 53 -36.61 -1.23 26.40
C THR A 53 -38.02 -1.76 26.69
N ARG A 54 -38.55 -2.66 25.84
CA ARG A 54 -39.85 -3.29 26.08
C ARG A 54 -39.87 -4.15 27.33
N LEU A 55 -38.81 -4.93 27.56
CA LEU A 55 -38.67 -5.75 28.76
C LEU A 55 -38.58 -4.89 30.03
N GLN A 56 -37.90 -3.73 29.95
CA GLN A 56 -37.81 -2.78 31.08
C GLN A 56 -39.12 -2.02 31.37
N LEU A 57 -39.97 -1.85 30.36
CA LEU A 57 -41.26 -1.18 30.49
C LEU A 57 -42.41 -2.12 30.86
N ASP A 58 -42.21 -3.44 30.74
CA ASP A 58 -43.22 -4.44 31.06
C ASP A 58 -43.39 -4.57 32.59
N ARG A 59 -44.47 -3.97 33.09
CA ARG A 59 -44.88 -4.07 34.50
C ARG A 59 -45.83 -5.24 34.76
N THR A 60 -46.38 -5.82 33.70
CA THR A 60 -47.44 -6.83 33.71
C THR A 60 -46.91 -8.25 33.60
N GLY A 61 -45.62 -8.42 33.27
CA GLY A 61 -44.99 -9.73 33.10
C GLY A 61 -45.40 -10.45 31.81
N ASN A 62 -45.75 -9.69 30.76
CA ASN A 62 -46.13 -10.22 29.45
C ASN A 62 -44.95 -10.91 28.74
N TYR A 63 -43.71 -10.56 29.09
CA TYR A 63 -42.51 -11.14 28.50
C TYR A 63 -41.76 -12.04 29.48
N LYS A 64 -41.60 -13.31 29.12
CA LYS A 64 -40.85 -14.32 29.92
C LYS A 64 -39.33 -14.22 29.79
N GLY A 65 -38.81 -13.26 29.01
CA GLY A 65 -37.38 -13.06 28.78
C GLY A 65 -37.06 -12.36 27.46
N ILE A 66 -35.78 -12.16 27.16
CA ILE A 66 -35.29 -11.44 25.97
C ILE A 66 -35.73 -12.12 24.67
N PHE A 67 -35.55 -13.45 24.56
CA PHE A 67 -35.95 -14.21 23.37
C PHE A 67 -37.47 -14.23 23.17
N HIS A 68 -38.23 -14.41 24.26
CA HIS A 68 -39.70 -14.37 24.21
C HIS A 68 -40.19 -12.99 23.80
N CYS A 69 -39.60 -11.91 24.33
CA CYS A 69 -39.90 -10.54 23.94
C CYS A 69 -39.61 -10.31 22.45
N GLY A 70 -38.40 -10.68 21.97
CA GLY A 70 -38.03 -10.53 20.56
C GLY A 70 -38.96 -11.31 19.61
N SER A 71 -39.23 -12.58 19.91
CA SER A 71 -40.13 -13.42 19.12
C SER A 71 -41.56 -12.87 19.11
N THR A 72 -42.05 -12.42 20.27
CA THR A 72 -43.38 -11.81 20.39
C THR A 72 -43.46 -10.55 19.53
N VAL A 73 -42.48 -9.65 19.61
CA VAL A 73 -42.44 -8.42 18.80
C VAL A 73 -42.42 -8.74 17.30
N CYS A 74 -41.61 -9.71 16.87
CA CYS A 74 -41.60 -10.13 15.46
C CYS A 74 -42.94 -10.70 15.02
N ARG A 75 -43.63 -11.46 15.88
CA ARG A 75 -44.91 -12.10 15.57
C ARG A 75 -46.10 -11.13 15.60
N THR A 76 -46.10 -10.15 16.50
CA THR A 76 -47.23 -9.23 16.69
C THR A 76 -47.10 -7.93 15.92
N GLU A 77 -45.88 -7.42 15.71
CA GLU A 77 -45.64 -6.12 15.06
C GLU A 77 -44.79 -6.22 13.78
N GLY A 78 -44.30 -7.42 13.45
CA GLY A 78 -43.42 -7.66 12.32
C GLY A 78 -41.95 -7.38 12.60
N VAL A 79 -41.07 -7.94 11.77
CA VAL A 79 -39.61 -7.81 11.87
C VAL A 79 -39.11 -6.35 11.87
N PRO A 80 -39.65 -5.41 11.05
CA PRO A 80 -39.22 -4.01 11.08
C PRO A 80 -39.44 -3.31 12.42
N ALA A 81 -40.33 -3.83 13.29
CA ALA A 81 -40.56 -3.26 14.62
C ALA A 81 -39.31 -3.28 15.51
N LEU A 82 -38.36 -4.19 15.24
CA LEU A 82 -37.06 -4.26 15.93
C LEU A 82 -36.15 -3.06 15.62
N TRP A 83 -36.39 -2.34 14.52
CA TRP A 83 -35.64 -1.13 14.16
C TRP A 83 -36.39 0.18 14.44
N LYS A 84 -37.53 0.13 15.15
CA LYS A 84 -38.24 1.34 15.59
C LYS A 84 -37.32 2.24 16.41
N GLY A 85 -37.16 3.49 15.99
CA GLY A 85 -36.30 4.47 16.65
C GLY A 85 -34.84 4.49 16.16
N LEU A 86 -34.50 3.80 15.06
CA LEU A 86 -33.14 3.75 14.52
C LEU A 86 -32.59 5.15 14.18
N THR A 87 -33.36 6.02 13.52
CA THR A 87 -32.88 7.35 13.09
C THR A 87 -32.35 8.20 14.25
N PRO A 88 -33.15 8.50 15.31
CA PRO A 88 -32.63 9.31 16.43
C PRO A 88 -31.48 8.61 17.17
N PHE A 89 -31.46 7.27 17.20
CA PHE A 89 -30.38 6.50 17.81
C PHE A 89 -29.08 6.59 16.99
N ALA A 90 -29.15 6.36 15.68
CA ALA A 90 -28.02 6.48 14.76
C ALA A 90 -27.47 7.90 14.72
N THR A 91 -28.33 8.93 14.69
CA THR A 91 -27.88 10.33 14.76
C THR A 91 -27.11 10.60 16.05
N HIS A 92 -27.63 10.16 17.19
CA HIS A 92 -26.94 10.31 18.47
C HIS A 92 -25.58 9.59 18.48
N LEU A 93 -25.52 8.34 18.03
CA LEU A 93 -24.26 7.57 17.98
C LEU A 93 -23.25 8.20 17.04
N THR A 94 -23.68 8.64 15.85
CA THR A 94 -22.82 9.25 14.84
C THR A 94 -22.14 10.50 15.39
N LEU A 95 -22.92 11.46 15.90
CA LEU A 95 -22.39 12.71 16.47
C LEU A 95 -21.44 12.44 17.64
N LYS A 96 -21.81 11.50 18.50
CA LYS A 96 -21.05 11.11 19.67
C LYS A 96 -19.70 10.49 19.31
N TYR A 97 -19.65 9.55 18.35
CA TYR A 97 -18.40 8.92 17.93
C TYR A 97 -17.53 9.83 17.07
N ALA A 98 -18.15 10.69 16.23
CA ALA A 98 -17.43 11.70 15.47
C ALA A 98 -16.62 12.61 16.40
N LEU A 99 -17.30 13.20 17.38
CA LEU A 99 -16.68 14.10 18.34
C LEU A 99 -15.63 13.36 19.15
N ARG A 100 -15.96 12.19 19.70
CA ARG A 100 -15.03 11.40 20.53
C ARG A 100 -13.76 11.02 19.79
N MET A 101 -13.87 10.46 18.59
CA MET A 101 -12.69 9.99 17.85
C MET A 101 -11.87 11.16 17.31
N GLY A 102 -12.53 12.23 16.83
CA GLY A 102 -11.86 13.44 16.38
C GLY A 102 -11.13 14.17 17.50
N SER A 103 -11.81 14.42 18.62
CA SER A 103 -11.23 15.12 19.76
C SER A 103 -10.12 14.30 20.42
N ASN A 104 -10.30 12.97 20.54
CA ASN A 104 -9.25 12.11 21.07
C ASN A 104 -8.01 12.13 20.16
N ALA A 105 -8.17 12.09 18.84
CA ALA A 105 -7.04 12.19 17.91
C ALA A 105 -6.31 13.53 18.02
N MET A 106 -7.06 14.63 18.12
CA MET A 106 -6.51 15.99 18.30
C MET A 106 -5.76 16.14 19.62
N LEU A 107 -6.34 15.66 20.73
CA LEU A 107 -5.70 15.72 22.04
C LEU A 107 -4.45 14.83 22.07
N GLN A 108 -4.55 13.63 21.50
CA GLN A 108 -3.41 12.73 21.40
C GLN A 108 -2.26 13.32 20.59
N SER A 109 -2.53 14.07 19.52
CA SER A 109 -1.47 14.78 18.79
C SER A 109 -0.74 15.82 19.64
N ALA A 110 -1.42 16.46 20.60
CA ALA A 110 -0.78 17.41 21.52
C ALA A 110 0.07 16.74 22.60
N PHE A 111 -0.20 15.46 22.92
CA PHE A 111 0.57 14.66 23.89
C PHE A 111 1.60 13.72 23.24
N LYS A 112 1.84 13.85 21.93
CA LYS A 112 2.91 13.11 21.26
C LYS A 112 4.25 13.69 21.68
N ASP A 113 5.16 12.82 22.06
CA ASP A 113 6.55 13.16 22.25
C ASP A 113 7.17 13.57 20.90
N SER A 114 7.83 14.73 20.89
CA SER A 114 8.43 15.35 19.70
C SER A 114 9.68 14.61 19.20
N GLU A 115 10.27 13.72 20.02
CA GLU A 115 11.50 12.97 19.69
C GLU A 115 11.27 11.46 19.48
N THR A 116 10.09 10.92 19.79
CA THR A 116 9.81 9.49 19.58
C THR A 116 8.54 9.23 18.76
N GLY A 117 7.70 10.27 18.59
CA GLY A 117 6.36 10.17 18.03
C GLY A 117 5.42 9.24 18.79
N LYS A 118 5.83 8.75 19.97
CA LYS A 118 5.06 7.84 20.82
C LYS A 118 4.27 8.65 21.84
N ILE A 119 3.07 8.15 22.15
CA ILE A 119 2.23 8.72 23.20
C ILE A 119 2.38 7.84 24.43
N SER A 120 2.79 8.45 25.54
CA SER A 120 2.88 7.78 26.84
C SER A 120 1.50 7.27 27.29
N ASN A 121 1.48 6.24 28.14
CA ASN A 121 0.21 5.73 28.68
C ASN A 121 -0.57 6.81 29.45
N HIS A 122 0.13 7.74 30.11
CA HIS A 122 -0.49 8.90 30.77
C HIS A 122 -1.07 9.89 29.76
N GLY A 123 -0.35 10.20 28.68
CA GLY A 123 -0.85 11.05 27.60
C GLY A 123 -2.11 10.48 26.93
N ARG A 124 -2.15 9.14 26.74
CA ARG A 124 -3.34 8.43 26.23
C ARG A 124 -4.52 8.52 27.19
N LEU A 125 -4.28 8.31 28.48
CA LEU A 125 -5.30 8.38 29.52
C LEU A 125 -5.88 9.80 29.61
N LEU A 126 -5.04 10.83 29.62
CA LEU A 126 -5.46 12.24 29.65
C LEU A 126 -6.21 12.65 28.38
N SER A 127 -5.73 12.24 27.20
CA SER A 127 -6.42 12.50 25.93
C SER A 127 -7.80 11.85 25.88
N GLY A 128 -7.88 10.58 26.32
CA GLY A 128 -9.14 9.86 26.42
C GLY A 128 -10.09 10.55 27.41
N PHE A 129 -9.59 10.98 28.57
CA PHE A 129 -10.38 11.73 29.55
C PHE A 129 -10.91 13.04 28.94
N GLY A 130 -10.05 13.85 28.32
CA GLY A 130 -10.41 15.12 27.71
C GLY A 130 -11.43 14.96 26.58
N ALA A 131 -11.29 13.93 25.74
CA ALA A 131 -12.29 13.58 24.73
C ALA A 131 -13.63 13.21 25.36
N GLY A 132 -13.62 12.47 26.49
CA GLY A 132 -14.82 12.16 27.26
C GLY A 132 -15.47 13.38 27.91
N VAL A 133 -14.70 14.38 28.35
CA VAL A 133 -15.21 15.66 28.87
C VAL A 133 -15.88 16.46 27.76
N LEU A 134 -15.25 16.59 26.59
CA LEU A 134 -15.83 17.28 25.44
C LEU A 134 -17.13 16.60 24.99
N GLU A 135 -17.12 15.27 24.86
CA GLU A 135 -18.32 14.48 24.57
C GLU A 135 -19.42 14.73 25.62
N ALA A 136 -19.04 14.76 26.91
CA ALA A 136 -19.98 15.00 28.00
C ALA A 136 -20.67 16.35 27.87
N LEU A 137 -19.89 17.42 27.70
CA LEU A 137 -20.39 18.79 27.72
C LEU A 137 -21.16 19.15 26.45
N VAL A 138 -20.69 18.74 25.28
CA VAL A 138 -21.26 19.17 23.99
C VAL A 138 -22.48 18.33 23.62
N ILE A 139 -22.43 17.01 23.84
CA ILE A 139 -23.46 16.09 23.36
C ILE A 139 -24.25 15.47 24.52
N VAL A 140 -23.58 14.90 25.52
CA VAL A 140 -24.29 14.00 26.45
C VAL A 140 -25.15 14.76 27.46
N THR A 141 -24.62 15.78 28.14
CA THR A 141 -25.35 16.52 29.18
C THR A 141 -26.63 17.19 28.68
N PRO A 142 -26.62 18.03 27.60
CA PRO A 142 -27.84 18.68 27.13
C PRO A 142 -28.91 17.67 26.70
N PHE A 143 -28.52 16.57 26.04
CA PHE A 143 -29.45 15.52 25.63
C PHE A 143 -29.99 14.71 26.82
N GLU A 144 -29.14 14.39 27.81
CA GLU A 144 -29.55 13.66 29.01
C GLU A 144 -30.52 14.49 29.86
N VAL A 145 -30.30 15.80 30.05
CA VAL A 145 -31.20 16.67 30.81
C VAL A 145 -32.59 16.70 30.17
N VAL A 146 -32.66 16.92 28.85
CA VAL A 146 -33.94 16.91 28.12
C VAL A 146 -34.64 15.55 28.24
N LYS A 147 -33.89 14.45 28.09
CA LYS A 147 -34.42 13.10 28.23
C LYS A 147 -34.96 12.82 29.63
N ILE A 148 -34.21 13.14 30.68
CA ILE A 148 -34.60 12.89 32.07
C ILE A 148 -35.86 13.68 32.41
N ARG A 149 -35.94 14.96 32.04
CA ARG A 149 -37.11 15.81 32.32
C ARG A 149 -38.36 15.34 31.60
N LEU A 150 -38.24 14.90 30.36
CA LEU A 150 -39.35 14.28 29.63
C LEU A 150 -39.81 12.98 30.31
N GLN A 151 -38.87 12.15 30.79
CA GLN A 151 -39.18 10.88 31.45
C GLN A 151 -39.75 11.04 32.88
N GLN A 152 -39.47 12.16 33.55
CA GLN A 152 -39.94 12.43 34.91
C GLN A 152 -41.38 12.95 34.97
N GLN A 153 -41.96 13.41 33.85
CA GLN A 153 -43.35 13.84 33.82
C GLN A 153 -44.29 12.63 33.96
N LYS A 154 -45.13 12.64 35.01
CA LYS A 154 -46.18 11.64 35.25
C LYS A 154 -47.54 12.31 35.20
N GLY A 155 -48.48 11.70 34.47
CA GLY A 155 -49.94 11.81 34.60
C GLY A 155 -50.53 13.22 34.69
N LEU A 156 -51.04 13.72 33.56
CA LEU A 156 -52.46 14.05 33.31
C LEU A 156 -52.58 14.27 31.78
N SER A 157 -53.79 14.46 31.23
CA SER A 157 -54.09 14.56 29.78
C SER A 157 -53.03 15.33 28.96
N THR A 158 -52.90 15.04 27.66
CA THR A 158 -51.91 15.67 26.76
C THR A 158 -51.88 17.21 26.81
N ASP A 159 -52.98 17.85 27.22
CA ASP A 159 -53.10 19.30 27.39
C ASP A 159 -52.44 19.85 28.68
N LEU A 160 -52.21 19.01 29.69
CA LEU A 160 -51.63 19.38 31.00
C LEU A 160 -50.13 19.06 31.12
N LEU A 161 -49.52 18.47 30.08
CA LEU A 161 -48.09 18.18 30.06
C LEU A 161 -47.27 19.46 29.89
N LYS A 162 -46.37 19.72 30.85
CA LYS A 162 -45.44 20.88 30.79
C LYS A 162 -44.48 20.83 29.59
N TYR A 163 -44.11 19.64 29.09
CA TYR A 163 -43.24 19.51 27.92
C TYR A 163 -43.94 18.73 26.79
N LYS A 164 -44.16 19.39 25.64
CA LYS A 164 -44.85 18.81 24.47
C LYS A 164 -43.93 18.05 23.51
N GLY A 165 -42.65 17.87 23.88
CA GLY A 165 -41.64 17.16 23.09
C GLY A 165 -40.20 17.60 23.42
N PRO A 166 -39.17 17.00 22.81
CA PRO A 166 -37.76 17.28 23.11
C PRO A 166 -37.32 18.72 22.84
N ILE A 167 -37.73 19.28 21.69
CA ILE A 167 -37.40 20.66 21.30
C ILE A 167 -38.12 21.66 22.20
N HIS A 168 -39.41 21.41 22.49
CA HIS A 168 -40.17 22.24 23.42
C HIS A 168 -39.57 22.18 24.83
N CYS A 169 -39.21 20.99 25.32
CA CYS A 169 -38.52 20.81 26.59
C CYS A 169 -37.22 21.63 26.65
N ALA A 170 -36.34 21.50 25.65
CA ALA A 170 -35.10 22.27 25.58
C ALA A 170 -35.34 23.78 25.60
N ARG A 171 -36.30 24.27 24.80
CA ARG A 171 -36.65 25.70 24.74
C ARG A 171 -37.24 26.21 26.06
N THR A 172 -38.10 25.42 26.70
CA THR A 172 -38.68 25.76 28.01
C THR A 172 -37.59 25.83 29.09
N ILE A 173 -36.63 24.90 29.11
CA ILE A 173 -35.50 24.93 30.05
C ILE A 173 -34.68 26.21 29.84
N ILE A 174 -34.34 26.55 28.60
CA ILE A 174 -33.55 27.77 28.30
C ILE A 174 -34.32 29.02 28.74
N ARG A 175 -35.64 29.04 28.55
CA ARG A 175 -36.48 30.19 28.93
C ARG A 175 -36.66 30.33 30.44
N GLU A 176 -36.82 29.23 31.17
CA GLU A 176 -37.14 29.24 32.61
C GLU A 176 -35.89 29.24 33.50
N GLU A 177 -34.82 28.54 33.10
CA GLU A 177 -33.61 28.33 33.91
C GLU A 177 -32.34 28.90 33.28
N GLY A 178 -32.48 29.53 32.11
CA GLY A 178 -31.37 30.02 31.32
C GLY A 178 -30.60 28.91 30.61
N LEU A 179 -29.61 29.31 29.83
CA LEU A 179 -28.79 28.39 29.02
C LEU A 179 -28.09 27.32 29.88
N ARG A 180 -27.65 27.69 31.09
CA ARG A 180 -26.96 26.77 32.02
C ARG A 180 -27.85 25.64 32.53
N GLY A 181 -29.19 25.76 32.45
CA GLY A 181 -30.12 24.70 32.83
C GLY A 181 -29.91 23.39 32.06
N LEU A 182 -29.46 23.47 30.80
CA LEU A 182 -29.13 22.29 29.97
C LEU A 182 -27.86 21.55 30.46
N TRP A 183 -27.04 22.18 31.30
CA TRP A 183 -25.84 21.59 31.90
C TRP A 183 -26.03 21.19 33.36
N SER A 184 -27.27 21.15 33.85
CA SER A 184 -27.56 20.65 35.20
C SER A 184 -27.14 19.18 35.32
N GLY A 185 -26.22 18.88 36.23
CA GLY A 185 -25.60 17.55 36.36
C GLY A 185 -24.40 17.31 35.43
N ALA A 186 -23.76 18.37 34.92
CA ALA A 186 -22.54 18.27 34.11
C ALA A 186 -21.39 17.58 34.87
N ALA A 187 -21.11 17.97 36.12
CA ALA A 187 -20.00 17.42 36.90
C ALA A 187 -20.00 15.87 37.01
N PRO A 188 -21.10 15.20 37.43
CA PRO A 188 -21.12 13.74 37.45
C PRO A 188 -21.07 13.10 36.06
N THR A 189 -21.54 13.81 35.03
CA THR A 189 -21.52 13.33 33.64
C THR A 189 -20.12 13.39 33.03
N VAL A 190 -19.39 14.47 33.31
CA VAL A 190 -17.98 14.66 32.94
C VAL A 190 -17.11 13.59 33.58
N MET A 191 -17.25 13.37 34.90
CA MET A 191 -16.49 12.32 35.59
C MET A 191 -16.76 10.94 35.00
N ARG A 192 -18.03 10.57 34.80
CA ARG A 192 -18.37 9.27 34.22
C ARG A 192 -17.80 9.11 32.82
N ASN A 193 -18.06 10.07 31.93
CA ASN A 193 -17.65 9.94 30.53
C ASN A 193 -16.14 10.02 30.35
N GLY A 194 -15.49 10.96 31.05
CA GLY A 194 -14.03 11.11 31.06
C GLY A 194 -13.37 9.80 31.50
N THR A 195 -13.75 9.24 32.65
CA THR A 195 -13.19 7.98 33.14
C THR A 195 -13.48 6.81 32.21
N ASN A 196 -14.69 6.73 31.64
CA ASN A 196 -15.04 5.68 30.69
C ASN A 196 -14.12 5.70 29.45
N GLN A 197 -13.89 6.88 28.87
CA GLN A 197 -13.04 7.01 27.69
C GLN A 197 -11.56 6.82 27.99
N ALA A 198 -11.09 7.36 29.11
CA ALA A 198 -9.73 7.18 29.57
C ALA A 198 -9.38 5.68 29.71
N ALA A 199 -10.26 4.91 30.36
CA ALA A 199 -10.11 3.46 30.49
C ALA A 199 -10.21 2.75 29.12
N MET A 200 -11.21 3.08 28.30
CA MET A 200 -11.46 2.40 27.04
C MET A 200 -10.33 2.59 26.02
N PHE A 201 -9.89 3.83 25.75
CA PHE A 201 -8.83 4.08 24.77
C PHE A 201 -7.49 3.50 25.21
N THR A 202 -7.18 3.59 26.51
CA THR A 202 -5.96 2.99 27.08
C THR A 202 -6.00 1.46 26.98
N ALA A 203 -7.13 0.85 27.34
CA ALA A 203 -7.32 -0.59 27.22
C ALA A 203 -7.26 -1.07 25.77
N LYS A 204 -7.90 -0.36 24.82
CA LYS A 204 -7.85 -0.68 23.39
C LYS A 204 -6.42 -0.73 22.88
N ASN A 205 -5.63 0.29 23.19
CA ASN A 205 -4.23 0.31 22.79
C ASN A 205 -3.42 -0.80 23.47
N ALA A 206 -3.62 -1.02 24.77
CA ALA A 206 -2.93 -2.09 25.49
C ALA A 206 -3.22 -3.47 24.89
N PHE A 207 -4.48 -3.76 24.56
CA PHE A 207 -4.85 -5.02 23.90
C PHE A 207 -4.29 -5.11 22.47
N ASP A 208 -4.29 -4.02 21.71
CA ASP A 208 -3.69 -3.99 20.37
C ASP A 208 -2.18 -4.27 20.40
N VAL A 209 -1.47 -3.74 21.40
CA VAL A 209 -0.03 -3.97 21.60
C VAL A 209 0.23 -5.40 22.11
N VAL A 210 -0.49 -5.84 23.15
CA VAL A 210 -0.23 -7.12 23.82
C VAL A 210 -0.66 -8.31 22.96
N LEU A 211 -1.86 -8.28 22.39
CA LEU A 211 -2.40 -9.40 21.62
C LEU A 211 -1.87 -9.42 20.19
N TRP A 212 -1.65 -8.24 19.59
CA TRP A 212 -1.39 -8.13 18.15
C TRP A 212 -0.08 -7.40 17.79
N LYS A 213 0.69 -6.92 18.78
CA LYS A 213 1.93 -6.14 18.57
C LYS A 213 1.75 -4.97 17.59
N LYS A 214 0.55 -4.37 17.59
CA LYS A 214 0.21 -3.19 16.79
C LYS A 214 0.54 -1.94 17.58
N HIS A 215 1.29 -1.04 16.96
CA HIS A 215 1.60 0.28 17.50
C HIS A 215 0.97 1.35 16.60
N GLU A 216 0.48 2.44 17.17
CA GLU A 216 -0.03 3.56 16.35
C GLU A 216 1.05 4.08 15.39
N GLY A 217 0.72 4.15 14.10
CA GLY A 217 1.64 4.60 13.05
C GLY A 217 2.57 3.52 12.49
N ASP A 218 2.40 2.24 12.86
CA ASP A 218 3.19 1.13 12.30
C ASP A 218 2.71 0.64 10.92
N GLY A 219 1.65 1.25 10.37
CA GLY A 219 1.01 0.86 9.11
C GLY A 219 0.33 -0.52 9.15
N LYS A 220 0.22 -1.15 10.32
CA LYS A 220 -0.46 -2.44 10.47
C LYS A 220 -1.96 -2.23 10.67
N VAL A 221 -2.71 -2.70 9.70
CA VAL A 221 -4.17 -2.80 9.79
C VAL A 221 -4.52 -4.15 10.40
N LEU A 222 -5.22 -4.15 11.54
CA LEU A 222 -5.75 -5.38 12.14
C LEU A 222 -6.83 -5.97 11.23
N LEU A 223 -6.93 -7.29 11.21
CA LEU A 223 -8.06 -7.97 10.56
C LEU A 223 -9.37 -7.62 11.30
N PRO A 224 -10.53 -7.62 10.61
CA PRO A 224 -11.80 -7.25 11.23
C PRO A 224 -12.07 -7.95 12.57
N TRP A 225 -11.87 -9.27 12.62
CA TRP A 225 -12.10 -10.06 13.84
C TRP A 225 -11.11 -9.72 14.98
N GLN A 226 -9.87 -9.32 14.67
CA GLN A 226 -8.89 -8.88 15.67
C GLN A 226 -9.30 -7.54 16.28
N SER A 227 -9.73 -6.59 15.44
CA SER A 227 -10.29 -5.31 15.90
C SER A 227 -11.57 -5.51 16.71
N MET A 228 -12.42 -6.47 16.35
CA MET A 228 -13.61 -6.83 17.14
C MET A 228 -13.23 -7.29 18.55
N ILE A 229 -12.25 -8.20 18.69
CA ILE A 229 -11.82 -8.71 20.00
C ILE A 229 -11.22 -7.59 20.85
N SER A 230 -10.29 -6.82 20.29
CA SER A 230 -9.69 -5.69 21.02
C SER A 230 -10.74 -4.64 21.41
N GLY A 231 -11.69 -4.34 20.50
CA GLY A 231 -12.79 -3.43 20.75
C GLY A 231 -13.75 -3.94 21.83
N PHE A 232 -14.05 -5.24 21.84
CA PHE A 232 -14.87 -5.88 22.86
C PHE A 232 -14.22 -5.79 24.25
N LEU A 233 -12.94 -6.20 24.36
CA LEU A 233 -12.20 -6.16 25.62
C LEU A 233 -11.99 -4.73 26.13
N ALA A 234 -11.75 -3.77 25.25
CA ALA A 234 -11.72 -2.36 25.63
C ALA A 234 -13.10 -1.85 26.11
N GLY A 235 -14.17 -2.32 25.47
CA GLY A 235 -15.55 -2.00 25.81
C GLY A 235 -16.03 -2.59 27.14
N THR A 236 -15.36 -3.59 27.70
CA THR A 236 -15.64 -4.09 29.07
C THR A 236 -14.94 -3.27 30.14
N ALA A 237 -13.72 -2.78 29.88
CA ALA A 237 -12.93 -2.01 30.84
C ALA A 237 -13.64 -0.73 31.30
N GLY A 238 -14.25 0.02 30.37
CA GLY A 238 -14.97 1.26 30.67
C GLY A 238 -16.10 1.10 31.71
N PRO A 239 -17.12 0.25 31.47
CA PRO A 239 -18.19 -0.01 32.43
C PRO A 239 -17.73 -0.58 33.78
N VAL A 240 -16.66 -1.39 33.80
CA VAL A 240 -16.09 -1.93 35.04
C VAL A 240 -15.47 -0.82 35.88
N CYS A 241 -14.71 0.09 35.27
CA CYS A 241 -14.12 1.24 35.96
C CYS A 241 -15.17 2.28 36.40
N THR A 242 -16.27 2.42 35.65
CA THR A 242 -17.28 3.45 35.89
C THR A 242 -18.47 3.02 36.75
N GLY A 243 -18.59 1.73 37.05
CA GLY A 243 -19.66 1.17 37.90
C GLY A 243 -20.00 2.01 39.14
N PRO A 244 -19.03 2.33 40.02
CA PRO A 244 -19.27 3.11 41.23
C PRO A 244 -19.86 4.50 40.95
N PHE A 245 -19.33 5.20 39.95
CA PHE A 245 -19.80 6.53 39.57
C PHE A 245 -21.24 6.49 39.02
N ASP A 246 -21.59 5.40 38.35
CA ASP A 246 -22.92 5.23 37.77
C ASP A 246 -24.00 4.93 38.80
N VAL A 247 -23.71 4.06 39.78
CA VAL A 247 -24.62 3.81 40.91
C VAL A 247 -24.82 5.08 41.72
N VAL A 248 -23.75 5.84 41.95
CA VAL A 248 -23.82 7.11 42.69
C VAL A 248 -24.59 8.17 41.90
N LYS A 249 -24.31 8.34 40.60
CA LYS A 249 -25.04 9.28 39.73
C LYS A 249 -26.54 8.98 39.73
N THR A 250 -26.91 7.71 39.54
CA THR A 250 -28.32 7.31 39.51
C THR A 250 -29.03 7.54 40.85
N ARG A 251 -28.39 7.27 41.99
CA ARG A 251 -28.96 7.52 43.32
C ARG A 251 -29.04 9.01 43.67
N LEU A 252 -28.01 9.78 43.34
CA LEU A 252 -28.01 11.24 43.51
C LEU A 252 -29.07 11.92 42.64
N MET A 253 -29.36 11.39 41.45
CA MET A 253 -30.41 11.90 40.58
C MET A 253 -31.82 11.41 40.96
N ALA A 254 -31.92 10.29 41.68
CA ALA A 254 -33.20 9.72 42.12
C ALA A 254 -33.64 10.17 43.52
N GLN A 255 -32.72 10.68 44.36
CA GLN A 255 -33.07 11.11 45.72
C GLN A 255 -34.03 12.30 45.70
N SER A 256 -35.04 12.24 46.57
CA SER A 256 -36.00 13.32 46.83
C SER A 256 -35.77 13.86 48.24
N ARG A 257 -36.16 15.12 48.51
CA ARG A 257 -36.11 15.69 49.87
C ARG A 257 -37.20 15.04 50.73
N GLU A 258 -36.83 14.10 51.59
CA GLU A 258 -37.69 13.59 52.66
C GLU A 258 -37.30 14.30 53.97
N GLY A 259 -38.25 15.00 54.60
CA GLY A 259 -38.05 15.63 55.91
C GLY A 259 -37.03 16.79 55.98
N GLY A 260 -36.64 17.38 54.84
CA GLY A 260 -35.71 18.52 54.78
C GLY A 260 -34.22 18.15 54.69
N ASN A 261 -33.85 16.89 54.94
CA ASN A 261 -32.47 16.40 54.85
C ASN A 261 -32.25 15.58 53.58
N LEU A 262 -31.11 15.80 52.92
CA LEU A 262 -30.68 15.00 51.77
C LEU A 262 -29.92 13.76 52.27
N LYS A 263 -30.30 12.56 51.80
CA LYS A 263 -29.58 11.31 52.12
C LYS A 263 -28.13 11.37 51.65
N TYR A 264 -27.86 12.02 50.53
CA TYR A 264 -26.52 12.17 49.96
C TYR A 264 -26.20 13.65 49.70
N THR A 265 -25.18 14.18 50.38
CA THR A 265 -24.73 15.58 50.26
C THR A 265 -23.77 15.81 49.08
N GLY A 266 -23.24 14.74 48.48
CA GLY A 266 -22.35 14.81 47.33
C GLY A 266 -21.86 13.43 46.87
N MET A 267 -21.07 13.40 45.80
CA MET A 267 -20.60 12.14 45.19
C MET A 267 -19.72 11.31 46.13
N ILE A 268 -18.77 11.94 46.82
CA ILE A 268 -17.86 11.25 47.75
C ILE A 268 -18.63 10.71 48.96
N HIS A 269 -19.56 11.52 49.50
CA HIS A 269 -20.42 11.10 50.59
C HIS A 269 -21.27 9.89 50.17
N ALA A 270 -21.91 9.95 48.99
CA ALA A 270 -22.69 8.86 48.45
C ALA A 270 -21.89 7.55 48.29
N ILE A 271 -20.66 7.61 47.77
CA ILE A 271 -19.80 6.43 47.66
C ILE A 271 -19.54 5.80 49.04
N LYS A 272 -19.15 6.61 50.02
CA LYS A 272 -18.86 6.14 51.38
C LYS A 272 -20.11 5.54 52.04
N THR A 273 -21.24 6.23 51.94
CA THR A 273 -22.52 5.78 52.51
C THR A 273 -22.99 4.48 51.87
N ILE A 274 -22.93 4.35 50.53
CA ILE A 274 -23.34 3.11 49.83
C ILE A 274 -22.42 1.95 50.21
N TYR A 275 -21.10 2.19 50.29
CA TYR A 275 -20.15 1.18 50.70
C TYR A 275 -20.40 0.71 52.15
N ALA A 276 -20.68 1.64 53.07
CA ALA A 276 -20.96 1.33 54.46
C ALA A 276 -22.31 0.64 54.68
N GLU A 277 -23.36 1.06 53.97
CA GLU A 277 -24.73 0.55 54.16
C GLU A 277 -25.00 -0.76 53.38
N GLU A 278 -24.47 -0.90 52.17
CA GLU A 278 -24.83 -1.99 51.25
C GLU A 278 -23.65 -2.86 50.78
N GLY A 279 -22.43 -2.49 51.19
CA GLY A 279 -21.20 -3.19 50.85
C GLY A 279 -20.66 -2.90 49.46
N LEU A 280 -19.47 -3.44 49.17
CA LEU A 280 -18.70 -3.16 47.96
C LEU A 280 -19.43 -3.52 46.66
N ARG A 281 -20.15 -4.65 46.63
CA ARG A 281 -20.84 -5.12 45.41
C ARG A 281 -21.98 -4.20 44.98
N ALA A 282 -22.55 -3.41 45.90
CA ALA A 282 -23.61 -2.46 45.59
C ALA A 282 -23.16 -1.37 44.61
N LEU A 283 -21.86 -1.01 44.61
CA LEU A 283 -21.28 -0.03 43.69
C LEU A 283 -21.24 -0.50 42.23
N TRP A 284 -21.44 -1.80 41.95
CA TRP A 284 -21.55 -2.33 40.58
C TRP A 284 -22.95 -2.87 40.25
N LYS A 285 -23.96 -2.54 41.06
CA LYS A 285 -25.34 -2.95 40.80
C LYS A 285 -25.81 -2.36 39.47
N GLY A 286 -26.15 -3.23 38.50
CA GLY A 286 -26.51 -2.84 37.13
C GLY A 286 -25.39 -2.94 36.09
N LEU A 287 -24.22 -3.49 36.45
CA LEU A 287 -23.10 -3.73 35.52
C LEU A 287 -23.46 -4.71 34.39
N LEU A 288 -24.16 -5.81 34.71
CA LEU A 288 -24.47 -6.86 33.72
C LEU A 288 -25.29 -6.33 32.53
N PRO A 289 -26.42 -5.60 32.71
CA PRO A 289 -27.14 -4.96 31.60
C PRO A 289 -26.33 -3.97 30.76
N ARG A 290 -25.20 -3.48 31.28
CA ARG A 290 -24.27 -2.59 30.57
C ARG A 290 -23.26 -3.38 29.75
N LEU A 291 -22.71 -4.44 30.33
CA LEU A 291 -21.82 -5.38 29.64
C LEU A 291 -22.52 -6.13 28.50
N MET A 292 -23.85 -6.26 28.53
CA MET A 292 -24.59 -6.83 27.40
C MET A 292 -24.68 -5.90 26.18
N ARG A 293 -24.47 -4.60 26.36
CA ARG A 293 -24.65 -3.60 25.29
C ARG A 293 -23.34 -2.96 24.84
N ILE A 294 -22.53 -2.49 25.78
CA ILE A 294 -21.39 -1.63 25.49
C ILE A 294 -20.26 -2.41 24.77
N PRO A 295 -19.80 -3.57 25.25
CA PRO A 295 -18.76 -4.34 24.59
C PRO A 295 -19.09 -4.78 23.16
N PRO A 296 -20.29 -5.34 22.85
CA PRO A 296 -20.66 -5.64 21.46
C PRO A 296 -20.65 -4.39 20.56
N GLY A 297 -21.13 -3.25 21.08
CA GLY A 297 -21.14 -2.00 20.34
C GLY A 297 -19.73 -1.48 20.03
N GLN A 298 -18.84 -1.53 21.03
CA GLN A 298 -17.44 -1.15 20.83
C GLN A 298 -16.71 -2.09 19.86
N ALA A 299 -17.01 -3.38 19.87
CA ALA A 299 -16.45 -4.34 18.91
C ALA A 299 -16.78 -3.94 17.47
N ILE A 300 -18.05 -3.61 17.20
CA ILE A 300 -18.51 -3.18 15.88
C ILE A 300 -17.88 -1.84 15.49
N MET A 301 -17.96 -0.85 16.37
CA MET A 301 -17.44 0.50 16.11
C MET A 301 -15.94 0.49 15.77
N TRP A 302 -15.12 -0.17 16.59
CA TRP A 302 -13.68 -0.21 16.39
C TRP A 302 -13.29 -0.98 15.13
N THR A 303 -14.05 -2.01 14.77
CA THR A 303 -13.81 -2.77 13.54
C THR A 303 -13.97 -1.90 12.32
N VAL A 304 -15.09 -1.18 12.24
CA VAL A 304 -15.36 -0.27 11.12
C VAL A 304 -14.33 0.86 11.09
N ALA A 305 -14.02 1.45 12.25
CA ALA A 305 -13.06 2.55 12.33
C ALA A 305 -11.64 2.13 11.92
N ASP A 306 -11.17 0.96 12.37
CA ASP A 306 -9.85 0.42 12.02
C ASP A 306 -9.76 0.04 10.53
N GLN A 307 -10.81 -0.56 9.95
CA GLN A 307 -10.81 -0.90 8.51
C GLN A 307 -10.81 0.37 7.64
N LEU A 308 -11.63 1.37 7.96
CA LEU A 308 -11.67 2.63 7.21
C LEU A 308 -10.36 3.40 7.32
N THR A 309 -9.76 3.42 8.51
CA THR A 309 -8.43 4.01 8.70
C THR A 309 -7.38 3.26 7.88
N GLY A 310 -7.40 1.92 7.90
CA GLY A 310 -6.43 1.11 7.17
C GLY A 310 -6.53 1.21 5.65
N LEU A 311 -7.75 1.37 5.12
CA LEU A 311 -7.98 1.66 3.69
C LEU A 311 -7.37 3.00 3.29
N TYR A 312 -7.55 4.02 4.14
CA TYR A 312 -6.96 5.33 3.93
C TYR A 312 -5.42 5.26 3.94
N GLU A 313 -4.82 4.56 4.90
CA GLU A 313 -3.36 4.36 4.98
C GLU A 313 -2.79 3.67 3.74
N ARG A 314 -3.43 2.61 3.23
CA ARG A 314 -2.97 1.90 2.02
C ARG A 314 -2.99 2.80 0.78
N ARG A 315 -4.06 3.59 0.61
CA ARG A 315 -4.21 4.50 -0.52
C ARG A 315 -3.17 5.63 -0.46
N TYR A 316 -2.95 6.20 0.73
CA TYR A 316 -2.00 7.29 0.92
C TYR A 316 -0.54 6.85 0.90
N MET A 317 -0.17 5.67 1.42
CA MET A 317 1.22 5.20 1.37
C MET A 317 1.70 4.99 -0.06
N ILE A 318 0.86 4.39 -0.91
CA ILE A 318 1.16 4.19 -2.34
C ILE A 318 1.32 5.54 -3.05
N GLN A 319 0.43 6.50 -2.77
CA GLN A 319 0.48 7.82 -3.39
C GLN A 319 1.66 8.65 -2.88
N SER A 320 1.98 8.57 -1.58
CA SER A 320 3.11 9.29 -1.00
C SER A 320 4.45 8.77 -1.51
N PHE A 321 4.62 7.46 -1.72
CA PHE A 321 5.86 6.90 -2.25
C PHE A 321 6.13 7.40 -3.69
N VAL A 322 5.07 7.58 -4.47
CA VAL A 322 5.14 8.05 -5.86
C VAL A 322 5.40 9.56 -5.95
N THR A 323 4.78 10.38 -5.09
CA THR A 323 4.80 11.85 -5.21
C THR A 323 5.88 12.53 -4.36
N MET A 324 6.83 11.77 -3.80
CA MET A 324 7.96 12.32 -3.03
C MET A 324 8.96 13.04 -3.97
N SER A 325 9.53 14.16 -3.51
CA SER A 325 10.60 14.86 -4.23
C SER A 325 11.82 13.96 -4.38
N ASP A 326 12.60 14.14 -5.45
CA ASP A 326 13.73 13.27 -5.79
C ASP A 326 14.76 13.18 -4.63
N ASP A 327 15.00 14.28 -3.91
CA ASP A 327 15.85 14.33 -2.71
C ASP A 327 15.36 13.44 -1.54
N GLU A 328 14.03 13.26 -1.38
CA GLU A 328 13.47 12.40 -0.32
C GLU A 328 13.45 10.90 -0.71
N ARG A 329 13.63 10.58 -2.02
CA ARG A 329 13.71 9.19 -2.52
C ARG A 329 15.10 8.60 -2.30
N GLU A 330 16.15 9.39 -2.51
CA GLU A 330 17.55 8.96 -2.33
C GLU A 330 17.85 8.55 -0.87
N GLU A 331 17.28 9.23 0.13
CA GLU A 331 17.52 8.93 1.56
C GLU A 331 16.81 7.65 2.09
N LYS A 332 15.89 7.06 1.32
CA LYS A 332 15.06 5.90 1.72
C LYS A 332 15.11 4.71 0.76
N GLU A 333 15.85 4.80 -0.33
CA GLU A 333 15.88 3.75 -1.35
C GLU A 333 16.52 2.46 -0.81
N LEU A 334 15.74 1.37 -0.87
CA LEU A 334 16.28 0.03 -0.69
C LEU A 334 17.06 -0.33 -1.96
N ASP A 335 18.37 -0.26 -1.87
CA ASP A 335 19.31 -0.48 -2.97
C ASP A 335 19.96 -1.88 -2.89
N LEU A 336 20.92 -2.13 -3.79
CA LEU A 336 21.66 -3.40 -3.82
C LEU A 336 22.64 -3.60 -2.65
N SER A 337 22.82 -2.62 -1.76
CA SER A 337 23.61 -2.80 -0.53
C SER A 337 22.95 -3.80 0.42
N SER A 338 21.62 -3.97 0.32
CA SER A 338 20.84 -4.93 1.10
C SER A 338 20.81 -6.31 0.44
N PRO A 339 21.28 -7.38 1.12
CA PRO A 339 21.20 -8.74 0.60
C PRO A 339 19.76 -9.22 0.33
N GLU A 340 18.78 -8.71 1.07
CA GLU A 340 17.37 -9.03 0.87
C GLU A 340 16.87 -8.50 -0.47
N VAL A 341 17.29 -7.29 -0.85
CA VAL A 341 16.94 -6.66 -2.14
C VAL A 341 17.51 -7.46 -3.29
N VAL A 342 18.80 -7.80 -3.22
CA VAL A 342 19.48 -8.65 -4.23
C VAL A 342 18.77 -10.00 -4.36
N THR A 343 18.34 -10.60 -3.24
CA THR A 343 17.61 -11.88 -3.25
C THR A 343 16.25 -11.75 -3.95
N LYS A 344 15.52 -10.65 -3.76
CA LYS A 344 14.24 -10.41 -4.43
C LYS A 344 14.42 -10.21 -5.94
N TYR A 345 15.41 -9.44 -6.37
CA TYR A 345 15.76 -9.30 -7.80
C TYR A 345 16.11 -10.64 -8.43
N LYS A 346 16.99 -11.43 -7.78
CA LYS A 346 17.39 -12.75 -8.29
C LYS A 346 16.22 -13.74 -8.32
N GLY A 347 15.35 -13.73 -7.31
CA GLY A 347 14.13 -14.54 -7.30
C GLY A 347 13.16 -14.17 -8.43
N ALA A 348 12.95 -12.87 -8.68
CA ALA A 348 12.13 -12.41 -9.80
C ALA A 348 12.74 -12.81 -11.15
N ALA A 349 14.06 -12.68 -11.29
CA ALA A 349 14.78 -13.07 -12.50
C ALA A 349 14.74 -14.59 -12.76
N GLU A 350 14.84 -15.41 -11.73
CA GLU A 350 14.73 -16.87 -11.87
C GLU A 350 13.34 -17.27 -12.41
N ILE A 351 12.28 -16.65 -11.89
CA ILE A 351 10.90 -16.91 -12.35
C ILE A 351 10.75 -16.48 -13.81
N VAL A 352 11.19 -15.26 -14.17
CA VAL A 352 11.00 -14.76 -15.53
C VAL A 352 11.84 -15.51 -16.56
N ASN A 353 13.07 -15.93 -16.23
CA ASN A 353 13.90 -16.76 -17.11
C ASN A 353 13.23 -18.13 -17.38
N LYS A 354 12.65 -18.75 -16.34
CA LYS A 354 11.89 -20.01 -16.49
C LYS A 354 10.58 -19.82 -17.27
N ALA A 355 9.90 -18.68 -17.08
CA ALA A 355 8.70 -18.34 -17.84
C ALA A 355 9.03 -18.20 -19.34
N LEU A 356 10.13 -17.51 -19.67
CA LEU A 356 10.61 -17.36 -21.04
C LEU A 356 10.94 -18.73 -21.67
N GLN A 357 11.65 -19.60 -20.93
CA GLN A 357 11.95 -20.97 -21.38
C GLN A 357 10.68 -21.78 -21.68
N LEU A 358 9.68 -21.69 -20.80
CA LEU A 358 8.39 -22.36 -20.99
C LEU A 358 7.66 -21.84 -22.23
N VAL A 359 7.56 -20.52 -22.41
CA VAL A 359 6.89 -19.94 -23.58
C VAL A 359 7.61 -20.36 -24.86
N LEU A 360 8.95 -20.27 -24.89
CA LEU A 360 9.75 -20.70 -26.05
C LEU A 360 9.52 -22.16 -26.43
N SER A 361 9.43 -23.07 -25.45
CA SER A 361 9.18 -24.50 -25.73
C SER A 361 7.82 -24.79 -26.38
N GLU A 362 6.89 -23.83 -26.29
CA GLU A 362 5.52 -23.92 -26.75
C GLU A 362 5.31 -23.14 -28.05
N CYS A 363 6.26 -22.27 -28.43
CA CYS A 363 6.28 -21.59 -29.71
C CYS A 363 6.50 -22.63 -30.81
N LYS A 364 5.41 -22.99 -31.50
CA LYS A 364 5.38 -23.94 -32.62
C LYS A 364 4.52 -23.36 -33.74
N PRO A 365 4.73 -23.74 -35.01
CA PRO A 365 3.84 -23.35 -36.09
C PRO A 365 2.39 -23.67 -35.75
N LYS A 366 1.47 -22.74 -36.09
CA LYS A 366 0.04 -22.74 -35.78
C LYS A 366 -0.34 -22.51 -34.31
N ALA A 367 0.61 -22.31 -33.40
CA ALA A 367 0.29 -21.91 -32.03
C ALA A 367 -0.31 -20.50 -32.02
N LYS A 368 -1.40 -20.29 -31.29
CA LYS A 368 -2.01 -18.97 -31.13
C LYS A 368 -1.16 -18.08 -30.22
N ILE A 369 -0.89 -16.87 -30.67
CA ILE A 369 -0.06 -15.91 -29.93
C ILE A 369 -0.69 -15.56 -28.57
N VAL A 370 -2.02 -15.41 -28.53
CA VAL A 370 -2.75 -15.07 -27.31
C VAL A 370 -2.59 -16.14 -26.22
N ASP A 371 -2.65 -17.41 -26.59
CA ASP A 371 -2.53 -18.55 -25.66
C ASP A 371 -1.13 -18.60 -25.05
N LEU A 372 -0.10 -18.34 -25.87
CA LEU A 372 1.30 -18.27 -25.41
C LEU A 372 1.52 -17.10 -24.44
N CYS A 373 0.93 -15.93 -24.73
CA CYS A 373 0.99 -14.78 -23.83
C CYS A 373 0.31 -15.07 -22.49
N GLU A 374 -0.87 -15.69 -22.51
CA GLU A 374 -1.60 -16.07 -21.30
C GLU A 374 -0.85 -17.12 -20.48
N LYS A 375 -0.19 -18.08 -21.16
CA LYS A 375 0.63 -19.11 -20.51
C LYS A 375 1.82 -18.50 -19.76
N GLY A 376 2.54 -17.56 -20.38
CA GLY A 376 3.63 -16.82 -19.73
C GLY A 376 3.17 -16.05 -18.49
N ASP A 377 2.11 -15.26 -18.61
CA ASP A 377 1.55 -14.49 -17.51
C ASP A 377 1.07 -15.37 -16.35
N SER A 378 0.39 -16.49 -16.68
CA SER A 378 -0.15 -17.43 -15.71
C SER A 378 0.96 -18.12 -14.93
N TYR A 379 2.02 -18.54 -15.62
CA TYR A 379 3.19 -19.14 -14.98
C TYR A 379 3.84 -18.18 -13.98
N ILE A 380 4.05 -16.91 -14.35
CA ILE A 380 4.62 -15.90 -13.44
C ILE A 380 3.72 -15.72 -12.21
N ARG A 381 2.40 -15.60 -12.38
CA ARG A 381 1.45 -15.46 -11.25
C ARG A 381 1.47 -16.67 -10.32
N GLU A 382 1.52 -17.88 -10.87
CA GLU A 382 1.56 -19.12 -10.08
C GLU A 382 2.86 -19.22 -9.26
N GLN A 383 4.01 -19.04 -9.92
CA GLN A 383 5.32 -19.15 -9.26
C GLN A 383 5.52 -18.08 -8.19
N THR A 384 5.18 -16.82 -8.49
CA THR A 384 5.25 -15.73 -7.50
C THR A 384 4.26 -15.96 -6.35
N GLY A 385 3.06 -16.51 -6.62
CA GLY A 385 2.08 -16.90 -5.61
C GLY A 385 2.61 -17.90 -4.58
N ASN A 386 3.54 -18.76 -4.99
CA ASN A 386 4.18 -19.77 -4.13
C ASN A 386 5.27 -19.21 -3.20
N MET A 387 5.83 -18.04 -3.50
CA MET A 387 6.86 -17.41 -2.67
C MET A 387 6.26 -16.64 -1.49
N TYR A 388 6.98 -16.48 -0.38
CA TYR A 388 6.62 -15.60 0.74
C TYR A 388 5.19 -15.76 1.31
N LYS A 389 4.59 -16.97 1.23
CA LYS A 389 3.23 -17.24 1.74
C LYS A 389 3.08 -16.97 3.24
N ASN A 390 4.13 -17.23 4.02
CA ASN A 390 4.16 -17.08 5.49
C ASN A 390 4.83 -15.77 5.95
N ALA A 391 5.02 -14.80 5.05
CA ALA A 391 5.62 -13.54 5.42
C ALA A 391 4.72 -12.77 6.42
N LYS A 392 5.34 -12.17 7.44
CA LYS A 392 4.62 -11.36 8.46
C LYS A 392 3.94 -10.12 7.87
N LYS A 393 4.37 -9.69 6.68
CA LYS A 393 3.80 -8.60 5.91
C LYS A 393 3.36 -9.14 4.55
N LYS A 394 2.24 -8.63 4.02
CA LYS A 394 1.81 -8.93 2.66
C LYS A 394 2.82 -8.31 1.69
N ILE A 395 3.46 -9.14 0.87
CA ILE A 395 4.40 -8.73 -0.17
C ILE A 395 3.67 -8.75 -1.51
N GLU A 396 3.70 -7.64 -2.23
CA GLU A 396 3.17 -7.56 -3.59
C GLU A 396 4.13 -8.22 -4.59
N LYS A 397 3.60 -9.00 -5.51
CA LYS A 397 4.40 -9.83 -6.43
C LYS A 397 3.53 -10.28 -7.59
N GLY A 398 4.15 -10.54 -8.73
CA GLY A 398 3.44 -10.97 -9.93
C GLY A 398 4.12 -10.51 -11.20
N VAL A 399 3.31 -10.27 -12.23
CA VAL A 399 3.75 -9.78 -13.54
C VAL A 399 4.14 -8.31 -13.41
N ALA A 400 5.37 -7.98 -13.81
CA ALA A 400 5.87 -6.60 -13.90
C ALA A 400 5.69 -6.01 -15.29
N PHE A 401 5.81 -6.86 -16.33
CA PHE A 401 5.53 -6.49 -17.71
C PHE A 401 4.81 -7.68 -18.37
N PRO A 402 3.63 -7.48 -18.99
CA PRO A 402 2.87 -8.59 -19.60
C PRO A 402 3.69 -9.33 -20.64
N THR A 403 3.41 -10.62 -20.80
CA THR A 403 4.00 -11.41 -21.87
C THR A 403 3.55 -10.87 -23.22
N CYS A 404 4.53 -10.54 -24.05
CA CYS A 404 4.37 -10.05 -25.42
C CYS A 404 5.12 -10.97 -26.37
N ILE A 405 4.56 -11.21 -27.56
CA ILE A 405 5.21 -11.98 -28.63
C ILE A 405 5.04 -11.20 -29.92
N SER A 406 6.08 -10.50 -30.35
CA SER A 406 6.05 -9.65 -31.54
C SER A 406 6.76 -10.34 -32.71
N VAL A 407 6.07 -10.48 -33.84
CA VAL A 407 6.50 -11.32 -34.97
C VAL A 407 7.04 -10.47 -36.12
N ASN A 408 8.14 -10.90 -36.73
CA ASN A 408 8.71 -10.30 -37.95
C ASN A 408 8.99 -8.80 -37.80
N ASN A 409 8.32 -7.96 -38.59
CA ASN A 409 8.46 -6.50 -38.60
C ASN A 409 7.73 -5.81 -37.42
N THR A 410 6.92 -6.54 -36.64
CA THR A 410 6.31 -6.00 -35.42
C THR A 410 7.39 -5.83 -34.38
N VAL A 411 7.62 -4.60 -33.90
CA VAL A 411 8.78 -4.25 -33.06
C VAL A 411 8.61 -4.75 -31.63
N CYS A 412 7.51 -4.39 -30.97
CA CYS A 412 7.32 -4.62 -29.54
C CYS A 412 5.84 -4.61 -29.12
N HIS A 413 5.60 -4.99 -27.85
CA HIS A 413 4.35 -4.82 -27.11
C HIS A 413 3.12 -5.59 -27.64
N PHE A 414 3.28 -6.51 -28.59
CA PHE A 414 2.15 -7.30 -29.07
C PHE A 414 1.71 -8.34 -28.02
N SER A 415 0.68 -7.99 -27.23
CA SER A 415 0.02 -8.88 -26.27
C SER A 415 -1.49 -8.88 -26.56
N PRO A 416 -1.95 -9.68 -27.53
CA PRO A 416 -3.28 -9.54 -28.09
C PRO A 416 -4.39 -9.92 -27.10
N LEU A 417 -5.60 -9.49 -27.45
CA LEU A 417 -6.83 -9.76 -26.68
C LEU A 417 -7.32 -11.19 -26.95
N ALA A 418 -8.16 -11.73 -26.07
CA ALA A 418 -8.70 -13.09 -26.19
C ALA A 418 -9.51 -13.38 -27.48
N SER A 419 -9.86 -12.34 -28.25
CA SER A 419 -10.57 -12.46 -29.53
C SER A 419 -9.63 -12.50 -30.75
N ASP A 420 -8.33 -12.40 -30.54
CA ASP A 420 -7.33 -12.39 -31.59
C ASP A 420 -7.00 -13.83 -32.04
N GLU A 421 -6.85 -14.02 -33.35
CA GLU A 421 -6.65 -15.33 -33.97
C GLU A 421 -5.26 -15.45 -34.62
N SER A 422 -4.34 -14.52 -34.34
CA SER A 422 -2.99 -14.55 -34.91
C SER A 422 -2.23 -15.78 -34.42
N VAL A 423 -1.65 -16.51 -35.36
CA VAL A 423 -0.88 -17.73 -35.12
C VAL A 423 0.55 -17.55 -35.59
N LEU A 424 1.45 -18.35 -35.03
CA LEU A 424 2.84 -18.42 -35.47
C LEU A 424 2.98 -19.26 -36.74
N GLU A 425 3.90 -18.87 -37.62
CA GLU A 425 4.25 -19.60 -38.83
C GLU A 425 5.69 -20.13 -38.76
N ASP A 426 5.98 -21.13 -39.59
CA ASP A 426 7.35 -21.64 -39.74
C ASP A 426 8.23 -20.55 -40.39
N GLY A 427 9.43 -20.34 -39.85
CA GLY A 427 10.35 -19.28 -40.26
C GLY A 427 10.13 -17.92 -39.58
N ASP A 428 9.09 -17.76 -38.75
CA ASP A 428 8.83 -16.50 -38.06
C ASP A 428 9.96 -16.12 -37.09
N ILE A 429 10.34 -14.84 -37.07
CA ILE A 429 11.21 -14.25 -36.05
C ILE A 429 10.37 -13.67 -34.90
N LEU A 430 10.38 -14.37 -33.77
CA LEU A 430 9.63 -14.08 -32.57
C LEU A 430 10.45 -13.25 -31.59
N LYS A 431 9.87 -12.17 -31.09
CA LYS A 431 10.42 -11.39 -29.97
C LYS A 431 9.53 -11.57 -28.77
N ILE A 432 10.02 -12.28 -27.75
CA ILE A 432 9.27 -12.55 -26.53
C ILE A 432 9.77 -11.61 -25.45
N ASP A 433 8.89 -10.77 -24.89
CA ASP A 433 9.21 -9.80 -23.83
C ASP A 433 8.26 -10.00 -22.64
N MET A 434 8.80 -10.01 -21.42
CA MET A 434 8.04 -10.24 -20.19
C MET A 434 8.80 -9.77 -18.95
N GLY A 435 8.07 -9.57 -17.86
CA GLY A 435 8.63 -9.13 -16.59
C GLY A 435 7.96 -9.73 -15.36
N CYS A 436 8.74 -9.92 -14.31
CA CYS A 436 8.30 -10.37 -12.98
C CYS A 436 8.75 -9.36 -11.92
N HIS A 437 7.97 -9.18 -10.86
CA HIS A 437 8.44 -8.44 -9.67
C HIS A 437 8.14 -9.19 -8.37
N ILE A 438 9.00 -8.95 -7.39
CA ILE A 438 8.80 -9.38 -5.99
C ILE A 438 9.03 -8.16 -5.11
N ASP A 439 8.02 -7.79 -4.32
CA ASP A 439 8.02 -6.60 -3.46
C ASP A 439 8.30 -5.30 -4.22
N GLY A 440 7.95 -5.27 -5.51
CA GLY A 440 8.23 -4.13 -6.40
C GLY A 440 9.63 -4.13 -7.02
N PHE A 441 10.53 -5.06 -6.67
CA PHE A 441 11.82 -5.21 -7.36
C PHE A 441 11.62 -6.00 -8.65
N ILE A 442 11.96 -5.37 -9.77
CA ILE A 442 11.56 -5.79 -11.12
C ILE A 442 12.70 -6.52 -11.82
N ALA A 443 12.38 -7.63 -12.49
CA ALA A 443 13.25 -8.29 -13.44
C ALA A 443 12.49 -8.46 -14.77
N VAL A 444 13.05 -7.94 -15.84
CA VAL A 444 12.53 -8.01 -17.21
C VAL A 444 13.49 -8.74 -18.12
N VAL A 445 12.96 -9.44 -19.11
CA VAL A 445 13.72 -10.16 -20.12
C VAL A 445 13.01 -10.09 -21.46
N ALA A 446 13.78 -9.86 -22.52
CA ALA A 446 13.32 -10.10 -23.89
C ALA A 446 14.35 -10.89 -24.69
N HIS A 447 13.85 -11.76 -25.54
CA HIS A 447 14.67 -12.64 -26.37
C HIS A 447 14.07 -12.80 -27.76
N THR A 448 14.94 -12.86 -28.76
CA THR A 448 14.56 -13.11 -30.15
C THR A 448 14.91 -14.53 -30.55
N HIS A 449 13.93 -15.22 -31.13
CA HIS A 449 14.03 -16.61 -31.57
C HIS A 449 13.38 -16.77 -32.93
N VAL A 450 13.97 -17.56 -33.82
CA VAL A 450 13.40 -17.88 -35.13
C VAL A 450 12.81 -19.29 -35.08
N LEU A 451 11.56 -19.45 -35.50
CA LEU A 451 10.89 -20.74 -35.59
C LEU A 451 11.38 -21.55 -36.78
N HIS A 452 12.58 -22.10 -36.69
CA HIS A 452 13.06 -23.06 -37.68
C HIS A 452 14.03 -24.06 -37.06
N GLU A 453 14.23 -25.18 -37.74
CA GLU A 453 15.24 -26.17 -37.37
C GLU A 453 16.61 -25.80 -38.00
N GLY A 454 17.69 -25.95 -37.23
CA GLY A 454 19.06 -25.70 -37.69
C GLY A 454 19.59 -24.29 -37.39
N PRO A 455 20.70 -23.88 -38.03
CA PRO A 455 21.32 -22.56 -37.81
C PRO A 455 20.57 -21.44 -38.55
N VAL A 456 20.36 -20.31 -37.88
CA VAL A 456 19.74 -19.12 -38.48
C VAL A 456 20.75 -18.51 -39.46
N THR A 457 20.30 -18.18 -40.68
CA THR A 457 21.15 -17.62 -41.75
C THR A 457 20.60 -16.30 -42.30
N GLY A 458 21.38 -15.63 -43.15
CA GLY A 458 20.95 -14.45 -43.90
C GLY A 458 20.66 -13.23 -43.03
N ARG A 459 19.72 -12.38 -43.47
CA ARG A 459 19.40 -11.11 -42.79
C ARG A 459 18.80 -11.30 -41.39
N ALA A 460 18.10 -12.41 -41.15
CA ALA A 460 17.62 -12.76 -39.82
C ALA A 460 18.79 -13.04 -38.86
N ALA A 461 19.82 -13.75 -39.31
CA ALA A 461 21.02 -13.98 -38.53
C ALA A 461 21.79 -12.68 -38.27
N ASP A 462 21.90 -11.79 -39.26
CA ASP A 462 22.57 -10.49 -39.11
C ASP A 462 21.91 -9.62 -38.04
N VAL A 463 20.58 -9.47 -38.07
CA VAL A 463 19.87 -8.59 -37.13
C VAL A 463 19.89 -9.12 -35.70
N ILE A 464 19.80 -10.45 -35.52
CA ILE A 464 19.92 -11.09 -34.21
C ILE A 464 21.35 -10.99 -33.68
N ALA A 465 22.35 -11.23 -34.53
CA ALA A 465 23.76 -11.07 -34.17
C ALA A 465 24.08 -9.61 -33.79
N ALA A 466 23.51 -8.64 -34.51
CA ALA A 466 23.62 -7.22 -34.18
C ALA A 466 23.05 -6.90 -32.80
N ALA A 467 21.80 -7.32 -32.52
CA ALA A 467 21.16 -7.09 -31.23
C ALA A 467 21.94 -7.73 -30.08
N ASN A 468 22.38 -8.98 -30.27
CA ASN A 468 23.11 -9.68 -29.24
C ASN A 468 24.51 -9.11 -28.98
N THR A 469 25.24 -8.75 -30.04
CA THR A 469 26.55 -8.09 -29.91
C THR A 469 26.40 -6.74 -29.20
N ALA A 470 25.37 -5.97 -29.56
CA ALA A 470 25.10 -4.68 -28.93
C ALA A 470 24.70 -4.86 -27.45
N ALA A 471 23.93 -5.88 -27.11
CA ALA A 471 23.61 -6.25 -25.74
C ALA A 471 24.86 -6.62 -24.91
N GLU A 472 25.80 -7.37 -25.49
CA GLU A 472 27.06 -7.73 -24.83
C GLU A 472 27.99 -6.53 -24.64
N VAL A 473 28.04 -5.61 -25.61
CA VAL A 473 28.76 -4.34 -25.49
C VAL A 473 28.11 -3.46 -24.41
N ALA A 474 26.79 -3.31 -24.43
CA ALA A 474 26.04 -2.54 -23.44
C ALA A 474 26.25 -3.10 -22.02
N LEU A 475 26.19 -4.42 -21.83
CA LEU A 475 26.48 -5.08 -20.54
C LEU A 475 27.86 -4.71 -19.99
N ARG A 476 28.84 -4.50 -20.86
CA ARG A 476 30.21 -4.12 -20.47
C ARG A 476 30.34 -2.62 -20.28
N LEU A 477 29.58 -1.78 -20.96
CA LEU A 477 29.67 -0.32 -20.83
C LEU A 477 28.82 0.25 -19.69
N VAL A 478 27.68 -0.38 -19.37
CA VAL A 478 26.82 -0.03 -18.24
C VAL A 478 27.49 -0.50 -16.94
N ARG A 479 28.32 0.37 -16.38
CA ARG A 479 29.06 0.15 -15.14
C ARG A 479 29.30 1.48 -14.42
N PRO A 480 29.52 1.46 -13.08
CA PRO A 480 29.79 2.68 -12.33
C PRO A 480 30.93 3.52 -12.93
N GLY A 481 30.74 4.84 -13.02
CA GLY A 481 31.74 5.75 -13.58
C GLY A 481 31.68 5.94 -15.10
N LYS A 482 30.71 5.32 -15.79
CA LYS A 482 30.49 5.47 -17.24
C LYS A 482 29.21 6.26 -17.51
N ASN A 483 29.15 6.88 -18.68
CA ASN A 483 28.03 7.72 -19.08
C ASN A 483 27.06 6.96 -19.99
N ASN A 484 25.76 7.29 -19.91
CA ASN A 484 24.73 6.73 -20.77
C ASN A 484 24.95 7.00 -22.28
N LYS A 485 25.56 8.13 -22.65
CA LYS A 485 25.90 8.45 -24.04
C LYS A 485 26.90 7.48 -24.67
N ASP A 486 27.91 7.05 -23.92
CA ASP A 486 28.92 6.10 -24.40
C ASP A 486 28.25 4.79 -24.87
N VAL A 487 27.22 4.34 -24.14
CA VAL A 487 26.44 3.16 -24.49
C VAL A 487 25.64 3.40 -25.77
N THR A 488 25.01 4.58 -25.88
CA THR A 488 24.18 4.99 -27.03
C THR A 488 24.98 4.98 -28.34
N GLU A 489 26.19 5.52 -28.33
CA GLU A 489 27.07 5.55 -29.50
C GLU A 489 27.59 4.14 -29.84
N ALA A 490 27.96 3.36 -28.83
CA ALA A 490 28.51 2.02 -29.02
C ALA A 490 27.51 1.05 -29.65
N ILE A 491 26.26 1.03 -29.19
CA ILE A 491 25.25 0.12 -29.75
C ILE A 491 24.90 0.46 -31.19
N GLN A 492 24.89 1.76 -31.56
CA GLN A 492 24.68 2.19 -32.95
C GLN A 492 25.83 1.75 -33.85
N LYS A 493 27.08 1.89 -33.38
CA LYS A 493 28.26 1.41 -34.11
C LYS A 493 28.19 -0.10 -34.35
N VAL A 494 27.77 -0.86 -33.35
CA VAL A 494 27.58 -2.31 -33.46
C VAL A 494 26.52 -2.66 -34.49
N ALA A 495 25.34 -2.02 -34.44
CA ALA A 495 24.28 -2.29 -35.41
C ALA A 495 24.74 -2.02 -36.84
N ALA A 496 25.45 -0.91 -37.06
CA ALA A 496 25.98 -0.55 -38.38
C ALA A 496 26.97 -1.59 -38.93
N ALA A 497 27.76 -2.25 -38.07
CA ALA A 497 28.69 -3.31 -38.50
C ALA A 497 27.99 -4.55 -39.10
N TYR A 498 26.70 -4.73 -38.86
CA TYR A 498 25.87 -5.79 -39.41
C TYR A 498 24.88 -5.30 -40.49
N ASP A 499 25.10 -4.10 -41.03
CA ASP A 499 24.17 -3.40 -41.92
C ASP A 499 22.75 -3.31 -41.32
N CYS A 500 22.66 -3.10 -40.01
CA CYS A 500 21.41 -2.94 -39.28
C CYS A 500 21.35 -1.56 -38.63
N LYS A 501 20.16 -1.14 -38.19
CA LYS A 501 19.95 0.10 -37.43
C LYS A 501 19.39 -0.20 -36.05
N ILE A 502 19.75 0.62 -35.07
CA ILE A 502 19.05 0.64 -33.79
C ILE A 502 17.68 1.31 -34.01
N VAL A 503 16.64 0.79 -33.37
CA VAL A 503 15.29 1.34 -33.45
C VAL A 503 15.18 2.62 -32.61
N GLU A 504 14.68 3.68 -33.22
CA GLU A 504 14.42 4.98 -32.59
C GLU A 504 13.30 4.88 -31.54
N GLY A 505 13.42 5.66 -30.46
CA GLY A 505 12.41 5.73 -29.39
C GLY A 505 12.49 4.62 -28.32
N VAL A 506 13.46 3.70 -28.42
CA VAL A 506 13.74 2.70 -27.38
C VAL A 506 14.57 3.34 -26.26
N LEU A 507 14.21 3.02 -25.01
CA LEU A 507 14.86 3.51 -23.80
C LEU A 507 15.19 2.34 -22.88
N SER A 508 16.44 2.31 -22.39
CA SER A 508 16.83 1.43 -21.28
C SER A 508 16.69 2.18 -19.96
N HIS A 509 15.84 1.69 -19.06
CA HIS A 509 15.48 2.41 -17.84
C HIS A 509 16.24 1.91 -16.61
N GLN A 510 16.57 2.85 -15.72
CA GLN A 510 16.87 2.51 -14.32
C GLN A 510 15.63 1.89 -13.68
N LEU A 511 15.82 0.80 -12.95
CA LEU A 511 14.79 0.12 -12.18
C LEU A 511 14.94 0.46 -10.70
N LYS A 512 13.83 0.82 -10.05
CA LYS A 512 13.75 1.00 -8.61
C LYS A 512 12.56 0.23 -8.05
N GLN A 513 12.44 0.14 -6.73
CA GLN A 513 11.30 -0.53 -6.11
C GLN A 513 9.97 0.12 -6.56
N PHE A 514 9.11 -0.65 -7.23
CA PHE A 514 7.86 -0.20 -7.85
C PHE A 514 8.00 0.80 -9.00
N VAL A 515 9.21 1.03 -9.53
CA VAL A 515 9.44 1.96 -10.63
C VAL A 515 10.13 1.20 -11.77
N ILE A 516 9.36 0.91 -12.82
CA ILE A 516 9.87 0.26 -14.04
C ILE A 516 10.51 1.24 -15.03
N ASP A 517 10.08 2.50 -15.00
CA ASP A 517 10.60 3.57 -15.86
C ASP A 517 11.22 4.65 -14.98
N GLY A 518 12.46 4.42 -14.52
CA GLY A 518 13.23 5.41 -13.78
C GLY A 518 13.70 6.57 -14.67
N ASN A 519 14.09 7.68 -14.02
CA ASN A 519 14.49 8.91 -14.71
C ASN A 519 15.87 8.80 -15.38
N LYS A 520 16.83 8.06 -14.79
CA LYS A 520 18.10 7.76 -15.44
C LYS A 520 17.85 6.73 -16.54
N VAL A 521 18.10 7.12 -17.79
CA VAL A 521 17.85 6.27 -18.95
C VAL A 521 19.01 6.28 -19.94
N VAL A 522 19.19 5.18 -20.67
CA VAL A 522 20.04 5.11 -21.86
C VAL A 522 19.13 5.21 -23.07
N LEU A 523 19.35 6.25 -23.88
CA LEU A 523 18.64 6.43 -25.13
C LEU A 523 19.23 5.53 -26.21
N SER A 524 18.41 4.82 -26.98
CA SER A 524 18.93 3.93 -28.02
C SER A 524 19.44 4.69 -29.25
N VAL A 525 18.74 5.75 -29.66
CA VAL A 525 19.11 6.65 -30.76
C VAL A 525 18.72 8.08 -30.40
N SER A 526 19.64 9.02 -30.58
CA SER A 526 19.37 10.45 -30.39
C SER A 526 18.48 10.99 -31.51
N SER A 527 17.32 11.57 -31.14
CA SER A 527 16.43 12.27 -32.06
C SER A 527 16.15 13.69 -31.56
N PRO A 528 15.82 14.66 -32.44
CA PRO A 528 15.47 16.02 -32.02
C PRO A 528 14.28 16.07 -31.04
N ASP A 529 13.37 15.10 -31.17
CA ASP A 529 12.13 15.03 -30.40
C ASP A 529 12.31 14.32 -29.05
N THR A 530 13.40 13.55 -28.87
CA THR A 530 13.67 12.77 -27.65
C THR A 530 15.03 13.12 -27.09
N ARG A 531 15.04 13.96 -26.05
CA ARG A 531 16.26 14.36 -25.33
C ARG A 531 16.29 13.72 -23.95
N VAL A 532 17.43 13.13 -23.63
CA VAL A 532 17.73 12.52 -22.33
C VAL A 532 18.93 13.26 -21.75
N ASP A 533 18.91 13.48 -20.43
CA ASP A 533 20.01 14.11 -19.72
C ASP A 533 21.21 13.15 -19.59
N ASP A 534 22.40 13.73 -19.63
CA ASP A 534 23.64 12.98 -19.42
C ASP A 534 23.66 12.46 -18.00
N ALA A 535 23.78 11.15 -17.85
CA ALA A 535 23.75 10.48 -16.56
C ALA A 535 24.95 9.56 -16.43
N GLU A 536 25.60 9.64 -15.27
CA GLU A 536 26.63 8.69 -14.86
C GLU A 536 25.96 7.51 -14.14
N PHE A 537 26.40 6.29 -14.48
CA PHE A 537 25.99 5.10 -13.77
C PHE A 537 26.70 5.03 -12.42
N GLU A 538 25.97 4.58 -11.39
CA GLU A 538 26.47 4.50 -10.02
C GLU A 538 26.42 3.07 -9.47
N GLU A 539 27.18 2.83 -8.39
CA GLU A 539 27.09 1.57 -7.65
C GLU A 539 25.71 1.42 -7.00
N ASN A 540 25.27 0.18 -6.84
CA ASN A 540 23.98 -0.23 -6.28
C ASN A 540 22.74 0.13 -7.10
N GLU A 541 22.91 0.60 -8.35
CA GLU A 541 21.81 0.80 -9.29
C GLU A 541 21.43 -0.49 -10.04
N VAL A 542 20.20 -0.52 -10.56
CA VAL A 542 19.68 -1.61 -11.42
C VAL A 542 19.17 -1.01 -12.71
N TYR A 543 19.44 -1.65 -13.84
CA TYR A 543 18.95 -1.22 -15.15
C TYR A 543 18.28 -2.37 -15.92
N ALA A 544 17.21 -2.03 -16.64
CA ALA A 544 16.69 -2.83 -17.74
C ALA A 544 17.33 -2.32 -19.03
N ILE A 545 18.33 -3.05 -19.54
CA ILE A 545 18.96 -2.74 -20.82
C ILE A 545 18.10 -3.31 -21.94
N ASP A 546 17.64 -2.44 -22.82
CA ASP A 546 16.71 -2.73 -23.90
C ASP A 546 17.33 -2.39 -25.26
N ILE A 547 17.62 -3.43 -26.05
CA ILE A 547 18.27 -3.32 -27.36
C ILE A 547 17.33 -3.87 -28.42
N VAL A 548 16.95 -3.01 -29.35
CA VAL A 548 16.13 -3.38 -30.50
C VAL A 548 16.84 -2.95 -31.79
N THR A 549 17.05 -3.91 -32.68
CA THR A 549 17.72 -3.71 -33.97
C THR A 549 16.79 -4.07 -35.11
N SER A 550 16.95 -3.39 -36.23
CA SER A 550 16.13 -3.53 -37.43
C SER A 550 17.00 -3.68 -38.66
N THR A 551 16.58 -4.51 -39.61
CA THR A 551 17.15 -4.53 -40.97
C THR A 551 16.69 -3.35 -41.82
N GLY A 552 15.62 -2.67 -41.40
CA GLY A 552 15.00 -1.55 -42.08
C GLY A 552 15.59 -0.19 -41.69
N ASP A 553 14.73 0.81 -41.57
CA ASP A 553 15.15 2.19 -41.34
C ASP A 553 15.34 2.57 -39.86
N GLY A 554 14.93 1.71 -38.92
CA GLY A 554 14.98 1.98 -37.49
C GLY A 554 13.91 2.97 -37.03
N LYS A 555 12.88 3.23 -37.86
CA LYS A 555 11.87 4.28 -37.64
C LYS A 555 10.47 3.68 -37.60
N PRO A 556 10.09 3.07 -36.47
CA PRO A 556 8.89 2.27 -36.41
C PRO A 556 7.65 3.17 -36.34
N LYS A 557 6.54 2.68 -36.89
CA LYS A 557 5.27 3.43 -36.97
C LYS A 557 4.16 2.70 -36.25
N LEU A 558 3.27 3.48 -35.63
CA LEU A 558 1.99 2.98 -35.16
C LEU A 558 1.06 2.84 -36.36
N LEU A 559 0.60 1.61 -36.64
CA LEU A 559 -0.30 1.32 -37.75
C LEU A 559 -1.77 1.24 -37.32
N ASP A 560 -2.03 0.64 -36.16
CA ASP A 560 -3.39 0.50 -35.61
C ASP A 560 -3.37 0.73 -34.10
N GLU A 561 -4.01 1.81 -33.65
CA GLU A 561 -4.16 2.13 -32.23
C GLU A 561 -4.87 1.02 -31.45
N LYS A 562 -5.75 0.24 -32.10
CA LYS A 562 -6.52 -0.84 -31.44
C LYS A 562 -5.65 -2.03 -31.03
N GLN A 563 -4.46 -2.18 -31.62
CA GLN A 563 -3.49 -3.19 -31.21
C GLN A 563 -2.84 -2.84 -29.86
N THR A 564 -2.95 -1.59 -29.40
CA THR A 564 -2.44 -1.17 -28.08
C THR A 564 -3.27 -1.79 -26.96
N THR A 565 -2.72 -2.81 -26.33
CA THR A 565 -3.38 -3.53 -25.22
C THR A 565 -2.67 -3.35 -23.90
N ILE A 566 -1.46 -2.79 -23.89
CA ILE A 566 -0.65 -2.65 -22.68
C ILE A 566 -0.70 -1.21 -22.18
N TYR A 567 -0.94 -1.06 -20.88
CA TYR A 567 -1.09 0.22 -20.21
C TYR A 567 -0.39 0.18 -18.85
N LYS A 568 0.06 1.35 -18.39
CA LYS A 568 0.58 1.57 -17.03
C LYS A 568 -0.15 2.72 -16.36
N ARG A 569 -0.36 2.64 -15.05
CA ARG A 569 -1.00 3.70 -14.28
C ARG A 569 -0.06 4.89 -14.08
N ALA A 570 -0.47 6.07 -14.54
CA ALA A 570 0.22 7.34 -14.29
C ALA A 570 -0.14 7.89 -12.90
N VAL A 571 0.46 7.31 -11.86
CA VAL A 571 0.13 7.51 -10.45
C VAL A 571 0.18 8.96 -9.94
N ASP A 572 0.94 9.83 -10.61
CA ASP A 572 1.05 11.28 -10.40
C ASP A 572 -0.13 12.08 -10.99
N LYS A 573 -0.84 11.52 -11.98
CA LYS A 573 -1.98 12.17 -12.64
C LYS A 573 -3.30 11.84 -11.93
N SER A 574 -4.14 12.86 -11.78
CA SER A 574 -5.47 12.77 -11.18
C SER A 574 -6.50 13.48 -12.04
N TYR A 575 -7.59 12.80 -12.36
CA TYR A 575 -8.69 13.32 -13.16
C TYR A 575 -10.01 12.68 -12.73
N HIS A 576 -11.09 13.47 -12.77
CA HIS A 576 -12.43 13.02 -12.42
C HIS A 576 -13.13 12.45 -13.66
N LEU A 577 -12.99 11.14 -13.85
CA LEU A 577 -13.61 10.38 -14.95
C LEU A 577 -15.14 10.59 -15.00
N LYS A 578 -15.64 11.00 -16.17
CA LYS A 578 -17.05 11.33 -16.42
C LYS A 578 -17.87 10.09 -16.72
N MET A 579 -17.33 9.11 -17.44
CA MET A 579 -18.09 7.90 -17.79
C MET A 579 -18.10 6.90 -16.64
N LYS A 580 -19.24 6.22 -16.45
CA LYS A 580 -19.39 5.16 -15.44
C LYS A 580 -18.46 3.97 -15.73
N ALA A 581 -18.32 3.60 -17.00
CA ALA A 581 -17.43 2.53 -17.43
C ALA A 581 -15.97 2.84 -17.04
N SER A 582 -15.47 4.03 -17.38
CA SER A 582 -14.10 4.46 -17.03
C SER A 582 -13.85 4.43 -15.53
N ARG A 583 -14.78 4.94 -14.71
CA ARG A 583 -14.65 4.86 -13.23
C ARG A 583 -14.55 3.43 -12.73
N PHE A 584 -15.34 2.50 -13.28
CA PHE A 584 -15.31 1.10 -12.90
C PHE A 584 -13.97 0.44 -13.25
N ILE A 585 -13.53 0.57 -14.49
CA ILE A 585 -12.25 -0.01 -14.96
C ILE A 585 -11.07 0.61 -14.25
N PHE A 586 -11.07 1.93 -14.05
CA PHE A 586 -10.01 2.61 -13.34
C PHE A 586 -9.94 2.16 -11.87
N SER A 587 -11.08 1.86 -11.25
CA SER A 587 -11.12 1.25 -9.92
C SER A 587 -10.53 -0.17 -9.92
N GLU A 588 -10.85 -1.00 -10.93
CA GLU A 588 -10.27 -2.33 -11.09
C GLU A 588 -8.75 -2.26 -11.28
N ILE A 589 -8.27 -1.36 -12.16
CA ILE A 589 -6.85 -1.12 -12.41
C ILE A 589 -6.14 -0.71 -11.11
N ASN A 590 -6.66 0.26 -10.37
CA ASN A 590 -6.03 0.69 -9.11
C ASN A 590 -5.99 -0.44 -8.05
N GLN A 591 -6.87 -1.45 -8.14
CA GLN A 591 -6.89 -2.58 -7.22
C GLN A 591 -5.95 -3.72 -7.65
N LYS A 592 -5.90 -4.03 -8.95
CA LYS A 592 -5.13 -5.17 -9.49
C LYS A 592 -3.74 -4.78 -9.97
N PHE A 593 -3.60 -3.61 -10.58
CA PHE A 593 -2.40 -3.12 -11.27
C PHE A 593 -2.10 -1.66 -10.85
N PRO A 594 -1.83 -1.41 -9.56
CA PRO A 594 -1.71 -0.06 -9.05
C PRO A 594 -0.53 0.72 -9.67
N ILE A 595 0.52 0.02 -10.09
CA ILE A 595 1.78 0.64 -10.54
C ILE A 595 2.39 -0.08 -11.76
N MET A 596 2.40 -1.41 -11.78
CA MET A 596 3.03 -2.18 -12.87
C MET A 596 2.22 -2.12 -14.18
N PRO A 597 2.88 -2.11 -15.34
CA PRO A 597 2.25 -2.35 -16.63
C PRO A 597 1.36 -3.60 -16.65
N PHE A 598 0.22 -3.50 -17.33
CA PHE A 598 -0.75 -4.58 -17.45
C PHE A 598 -1.34 -4.63 -18.86
N THR A 599 -1.81 -5.81 -19.26
CA THR A 599 -2.54 -5.99 -20.51
C THR A 599 -4.04 -5.88 -20.28
N ALA A 600 -4.76 -5.27 -21.21
CA ALA A 600 -6.22 -5.18 -21.23
C ALA A 600 -6.90 -6.56 -21.26
N ARG A 601 -6.19 -7.62 -21.67
CA ARG A 601 -6.65 -9.02 -21.56
C ARG A 601 -6.92 -9.44 -20.10
N ALA A 602 -6.23 -8.83 -19.13
CA ALA A 602 -6.36 -9.17 -17.71
C ALA A 602 -7.52 -8.47 -16.99
N LEU A 603 -8.32 -7.66 -17.70
CA LEU A 603 -9.50 -6.97 -17.17
C LEU A 603 -10.75 -7.84 -17.33
N GLU A 604 -11.67 -7.79 -16.36
CA GLU A 604 -12.84 -8.68 -16.31
C GLU A 604 -13.93 -8.35 -17.35
N GLU A 605 -14.06 -7.09 -17.78
CA GLU A 605 -15.23 -6.64 -18.53
C GLU A 605 -14.94 -6.40 -20.03
N LYS A 606 -15.63 -7.10 -20.94
CA LYS A 606 -15.51 -6.86 -22.40
C LYS A 606 -15.94 -5.45 -22.84
N ARG A 607 -16.84 -4.80 -22.08
CA ARG A 607 -17.26 -3.39 -22.28
C ARG A 607 -16.24 -2.38 -21.73
N ALA A 608 -15.15 -2.85 -21.11
CA ALA A 608 -14.11 -2.00 -20.52
C ALA A 608 -13.35 -1.12 -21.53
N ARG A 609 -13.29 -1.50 -22.80
CA ARG A 609 -12.42 -0.79 -23.76
C ARG A 609 -12.77 0.69 -23.94
N LEU A 610 -14.06 1.02 -23.93
CA LEU A 610 -14.53 2.41 -24.00
C LEU A 610 -14.02 3.26 -22.84
N GLY A 611 -13.87 2.67 -21.64
CA GLY A 611 -13.37 3.42 -20.50
C GLY A 611 -11.84 3.52 -20.42
N LEU A 612 -11.09 2.65 -21.12
CA LEU A 612 -9.65 2.85 -21.29
C LEU A 612 -9.36 4.10 -22.12
N VAL A 613 -10.15 4.37 -23.16
CA VAL A 613 -9.99 5.56 -24.02
C VAL A 613 -10.06 6.85 -23.21
N GLU A 614 -11.06 7.01 -22.33
CA GLU A 614 -11.14 8.20 -21.47
C GLU A 614 -9.95 8.29 -20.50
N CYS A 615 -9.50 7.17 -19.96
CA CYS A 615 -8.34 7.14 -19.07
C CYS A 615 -7.05 7.54 -19.79
N VAL A 616 -6.83 7.10 -21.02
CA VAL A 616 -5.66 7.48 -21.83
C VAL A 616 -5.73 8.94 -22.25
N ASN A 617 -6.89 9.40 -22.74
CA ASN A 617 -7.09 10.80 -23.18
C ASN A 617 -6.92 11.84 -22.06
N HIS A 618 -6.96 11.41 -20.81
CA HIS A 618 -6.75 12.25 -19.63
C HIS A 618 -5.49 11.87 -18.86
N ASP A 619 -4.53 11.23 -19.52
CA ASP A 619 -3.20 10.88 -19.00
C ASP A 619 -3.24 10.07 -17.70
N LEU A 620 -4.34 9.37 -17.41
CA LEU A 620 -4.42 8.49 -16.26
C LEU A 620 -3.72 7.15 -16.52
N LEU A 621 -3.62 6.76 -17.79
CA LEU A 621 -2.92 5.56 -18.24
C LEU A 621 -1.93 5.92 -19.34
N GLN A 622 -0.69 5.45 -19.19
CA GLN A 622 0.33 5.53 -20.22
C GLN A 622 0.23 4.29 -21.12
N PRO A 623 -0.02 4.44 -22.43
CA PRO A 623 -0.07 3.33 -23.37
C PRO A 623 1.34 2.86 -23.78
N TYR A 624 1.48 1.56 -24.02
CA TYR A 624 2.65 0.95 -24.68
C TYR A 624 2.21 0.48 -26.08
N PRO A 625 2.37 1.34 -27.11
CA PRO A 625 1.84 1.05 -28.44
C PRO A 625 2.58 -0.10 -29.11
N VAL A 626 1.88 -0.83 -29.99
CA VAL A 626 2.48 -1.81 -30.90
C VAL A 626 3.00 -1.06 -32.12
N LEU A 627 4.32 -1.09 -32.31
CA LEU A 627 4.99 -0.39 -33.41
C LEU A 627 5.48 -1.39 -34.45
N HIS A 628 5.57 -0.93 -35.71
CA HIS A 628 5.93 -1.76 -36.85
C HIS A 628 7.00 -1.11 -37.72
N GLU A 629 7.94 -1.92 -38.18
CA GLU A 629 8.79 -1.63 -39.33
C GLU A 629 8.05 -1.93 -40.64
N LYS A 630 8.67 -1.59 -41.78
CA LYS A 630 8.10 -1.88 -43.10
C LYS A 630 7.91 -3.40 -43.27
N PRO A 631 6.83 -3.85 -43.94
CA PRO A 631 6.65 -5.26 -44.26
C PRO A 631 7.87 -5.82 -45.02
N GLY A 632 8.38 -6.96 -44.56
CA GLY A 632 9.57 -7.62 -45.11
C GLY A 632 10.88 -7.32 -44.35
N ASP A 633 10.90 -6.28 -43.52
CA ASP A 633 12.03 -6.05 -42.60
C ASP A 633 11.94 -6.95 -41.37
N PHE A 634 13.11 -7.34 -40.84
CA PHE A 634 13.23 -8.13 -39.63
C PHE A 634 13.69 -7.26 -38.46
N VAL A 635 13.11 -7.53 -37.29
CA VAL A 635 13.45 -6.84 -36.04
C VAL A 635 13.87 -7.88 -35.01
N ALA A 636 14.98 -7.63 -34.32
CA ALA A 636 15.43 -8.37 -33.17
C ALA A 636 15.40 -7.50 -31.90
N HIS A 637 15.02 -8.11 -30.80
CA HIS A 637 14.85 -7.52 -29.48
C HIS A 637 15.57 -8.38 -28.43
N ILE A 638 16.53 -7.78 -27.72
CA ILE A 638 17.21 -8.37 -26.57
C ILE A 638 17.09 -7.39 -25.41
N LYS A 639 16.48 -7.85 -24.32
CA LYS A 639 16.34 -7.08 -23.07
C LYS A 639 16.82 -7.90 -21.89
N PHE A 640 17.55 -7.27 -20.98
CA PHE A 640 18.01 -7.93 -19.76
C PHE A 640 18.12 -6.96 -18.59
N THR A 641 17.96 -7.51 -17.39
CA THR A 641 18.15 -6.80 -16.13
C THR A 641 19.59 -7.00 -15.64
N VAL A 642 20.26 -5.90 -15.30
CA VAL A 642 21.63 -5.87 -14.78
C VAL A 642 21.71 -5.15 -13.44
N LEU A 643 22.46 -5.75 -12.50
CA LEU A 643 22.72 -5.19 -11.18
C LEU A 643 24.14 -4.61 -11.16
N LEU A 644 24.27 -3.33 -10.82
CA LEU A 644 25.58 -2.67 -10.70
C LEU A 644 26.11 -2.86 -9.28
N MET A 645 26.77 -3.99 -9.04
CA MET A 645 27.35 -4.31 -7.75
C MET A 645 28.75 -3.69 -7.62
N PRO A 646 29.29 -3.51 -6.39
CA PRO A 646 30.67 -3.04 -6.20
C PRO A 646 31.76 -3.93 -6.86
N ASN A 647 31.43 -5.18 -7.19
CA ASN A 647 32.32 -6.09 -7.91
C ASN A 647 32.07 -6.14 -9.44
N GLY A 648 31.25 -5.24 -9.98
CA GLY A 648 30.91 -5.13 -11.40
C GLY A 648 29.45 -5.47 -11.72
N SER A 649 29.15 -5.52 -13.01
CA SER A 649 27.80 -5.68 -13.54
C SER A 649 27.37 -7.16 -13.55
N ASP A 650 26.27 -7.48 -12.85
CA ASP A 650 25.71 -8.82 -12.74
C ASP A 650 24.40 -8.92 -13.56
N ARG A 651 24.48 -9.50 -14.76
CA ARG A 651 23.29 -9.81 -15.59
C ARG A 651 22.53 -10.96 -14.95
N ILE A 652 21.28 -10.72 -14.52
CA ILE A 652 20.46 -11.71 -13.82
C ILE A 652 19.40 -12.37 -14.70
N THR A 653 19.04 -11.75 -15.83
CA THR A 653 18.11 -12.33 -16.82
C THR A 653 18.82 -12.61 -18.14
N SER A 654 18.62 -13.81 -18.67
CA SER A 654 19.23 -14.22 -19.95
C SER A 654 18.57 -15.49 -20.48
N HIS A 655 18.76 -15.73 -21.77
CA HIS A 655 18.42 -16.98 -22.42
C HIS A 655 19.49 -17.33 -23.45
N SER A 656 19.66 -18.62 -23.73
CA SER A 656 20.63 -19.11 -24.71
C SER A 656 20.22 -18.70 -26.12
N LEU A 657 21.19 -18.29 -26.95
CA LEU A 657 20.93 -17.97 -28.34
C LEU A 657 20.88 -19.23 -29.20
N GLN A 658 20.12 -19.17 -30.30
CA GLN A 658 20.25 -20.13 -31.38
C GLN A 658 21.63 -20.02 -32.03
N GLU A 659 22.02 -21.07 -32.74
CA GLU A 659 23.20 -21.02 -33.59
C GLU A 659 22.94 -20.04 -34.75
N LEU A 660 23.81 -19.04 -34.89
CA LEU A 660 23.70 -17.98 -35.89
C LEU A 660 24.86 -18.08 -36.88
N GLN A 661 24.55 -17.93 -38.16
CA GLN A 661 25.53 -17.78 -39.24
C GLN A 661 25.28 -16.44 -39.95
N PRO A 662 25.67 -15.32 -39.31
CA PRO A 662 25.54 -14.01 -39.92
C PRO A 662 26.43 -13.90 -41.15
N THR A 663 25.98 -13.10 -42.12
CA THR A 663 26.75 -12.79 -43.34
C THR A 663 27.89 -11.82 -43.07
N LYS A 664 27.86 -11.16 -41.90
CA LYS A 664 28.85 -10.17 -41.44
C LYS A 664 29.56 -10.66 -40.19
N THR A 665 30.85 -10.34 -40.11
CA THR A 665 31.69 -10.54 -38.93
C THR A 665 32.18 -9.20 -38.41
N VAL A 666 32.19 -9.04 -37.08
CA VAL A 666 32.65 -7.81 -36.44
C VAL A 666 34.17 -7.75 -36.51
N GLU A 667 34.68 -6.90 -37.39
CA GLU A 667 36.12 -6.68 -37.53
C GLU A 667 36.62 -5.41 -36.85
N ASP A 668 35.72 -4.46 -36.58
CA ASP A 668 36.02 -3.16 -35.98
C ASP A 668 36.83 -3.31 -34.67
N PRO A 669 38.03 -2.68 -34.58
CA PRO A 669 38.89 -2.81 -33.41
C PRO A 669 38.26 -2.29 -32.12
N GLU A 670 37.42 -1.27 -32.19
CA GLU A 670 36.79 -0.65 -31.02
C GLU A 670 35.70 -1.55 -30.45
N ILE A 671 34.87 -2.16 -31.32
CA ILE A 671 33.88 -3.14 -30.89
C ILE A 671 34.56 -4.35 -30.24
N LYS A 672 35.66 -4.85 -30.82
CA LYS A 672 36.46 -5.93 -30.21
C LYS A 672 37.03 -5.51 -28.86
N ALA A 673 37.52 -4.28 -28.73
CA ALA A 673 38.02 -3.75 -27.47
C ALA A 673 36.91 -3.70 -26.40
N TRP A 674 35.70 -3.26 -26.75
CA TRP A 674 34.57 -3.28 -25.82
C TRP A 674 34.21 -4.71 -25.40
N LEU A 675 34.13 -5.66 -26.33
CA LEU A 675 33.80 -7.07 -26.03
C LEU A 675 34.86 -7.76 -25.15
N ALA A 676 36.12 -7.32 -25.21
CA ALA A 676 37.19 -7.82 -24.36
C ALA A 676 37.12 -7.32 -22.90
N LEU A 677 36.30 -6.30 -22.60
CA LEU A 677 36.15 -5.78 -21.24
C LEU A 677 35.50 -6.81 -20.32
N ALA A 678 36.05 -6.98 -19.12
CA ALA A 678 35.47 -7.85 -18.11
C ALA A 678 34.20 -7.24 -17.51
N THR A 679 33.17 -8.06 -17.31
CA THR A 679 31.91 -7.65 -16.68
C THR A 679 31.99 -7.61 -15.15
N LYS A 680 32.91 -8.38 -14.54
CA LYS A 680 33.18 -8.40 -13.10
C LYS A 680 34.65 -8.21 -12.79
N SER A 681 34.96 -7.51 -11.70
CA SER A 681 36.33 -7.38 -11.22
C SER A 681 36.80 -8.68 -10.56
N LYS A 682 38.05 -9.10 -10.84
CA LYS A 682 38.65 -10.27 -10.16
C LYS A 682 38.83 -9.92 -8.68
N LYS A 683 38.28 -10.74 -7.77
CA LYS A 683 38.57 -10.64 -6.32
C LYS A 683 40.08 -10.62 -6.11
N LYS A 684 40.64 -9.55 -5.51
CA LYS A 684 41.96 -9.62 -4.90
C LYS A 684 41.89 -10.67 -3.79
N GLY A 685 42.51 -11.83 -4.00
CA GLY A 685 42.53 -12.92 -3.03
C GLY A 685 43.09 -12.45 -1.70
N GLY A 686 42.31 -12.57 -0.63
CA GLY A 686 42.73 -12.31 0.74
C GLY A 686 43.73 -13.37 1.20
N GLY A 687 45.00 -13.16 0.89
CA GLY A 687 46.10 -13.86 1.55
C GLY A 687 46.24 -13.37 2.99
N LYS A 688 45.86 -14.21 3.97
CA LYS A 688 46.20 -14.02 5.38
C LYS A 688 47.72 -13.80 5.53
N LYS A 689 48.15 -12.58 5.86
CA LYS A 689 49.45 -12.37 6.54
C LYS A 689 49.18 -12.06 8.01
N LYS A 690 49.61 -12.99 8.87
CA LYS A 690 49.66 -12.88 10.33
C LYS A 690 50.38 -11.59 10.74
N LYS A 691 49.77 -10.82 11.65
CA LYS A 691 50.39 -9.71 12.38
C LYS A 691 51.67 -10.16 13.08
N GLY A 692 52.80 -9.53 12.73
CA GLY A 692 54.02 -9.48 13.52
C GLY A 692 54.33 -8.01 13.82
N LYS A 693 54.35 -7.67 15.11
CA LYS A 693 54.66 -6.35 15.71
C LYS A 693 56.09 -5.90 15.35
N LYS A 694 56.27 -4.64 14.92
CA LYS A 694 57.16 -3.63 15.53
C LYS A 694 57.11 -2.33 14.73
N GLY A 695 57.10 -1.21 15.45
CA GLY A 695 57.11 0.13 14.89
C GLY A 695 58.53 0.70 14.74
N GLU A 696 58.52 1.97 14.31
CA GLU A 696 59.59 2.96 14.17
C GLU A 696 60.49 2.96 12.93
N LYS A 697 60.36 4.11 12.24
CA LYS A 697 61.39 5.02 11.68
C LYS A 697 62.18 4.67 10.41
N ALA A 698 62.09 5.66 9.50
CA ALA A 698 63.15 6.35 8.76
C ALA A 698 63.89 5.62 7.61
N ASP A 699 63.68 6.22 6.44
CA ASP A 699 64.63 6.71 5.43
C ASP A 699 65.70 5.84 4.75
N GLU A 700 65.88 6.22 3.48
CA GLU A 700 67.00 6.02 2.55
C GLU A 700 67.58 4.61 2.28
N SER A 701 67.57 4.27 0.98
CA SER A 701 68.78 4.06 0.15
C SER A 701 68.62 2.93 -0.87
N ALA A 702 69.20 3.21 -2.04
CA ALA A 702 69.21 2.40 -3.24
C ALA A 702 70.07 1.13 -3.11
N ALA A 703 69.82 0.14 -3.99
CA ALA A 703 70.80 -0.41 -4.94
C ALA A 703 70.42 -1.83 -5.41
N GLU A 704 70.93 -2.15 -6.60
CA GLU A 704 70.79 -3.35 -7.43
C GLU A 704 71.09 -4.69 -6.72
N ALA A 705 70.47 -5.78 -7.19
CA ALA A 705 71.18 -6.97 -7.69
C ALA A 705 70.22 -8.05 -8.24
N THR A 706 70.66 -8.63 -9.35
CA THR A 706 70.15 -9.69 -10.23
C THR A 706 70.08 -11.11 -9.60
N PRO A 707 69.57 -12.14 -10.33
CA PRO A 707 68.85 -13.29 -9.78
C PRO A 707 69.74 -14.49 -9.47
N MET A 708 69.22 -15.44 -8.69
CA MET A 708 69.80 -16.79 -8.58
C MET A 708 68.72 -17.87 -8.69
N ASP A 709 68.91 -18.70 -9.71
CA ASP A 709 68.39 -20.05 -9.88
C ASP A 709 68.72 -20.96 -8.69
N ALA A 710 67.81 -21.89 -8.39
CA ALA A 710 68.17 -23.23 -7.94
C ALA A 710 67.03 -24.22 -8.23
N THR A 711 67.36 -25.12 -9.14
CA THR A 711 66.73 -26.38 -9.55
C THR A 711 66.41 -27.33 -8.39
N ASN A 712 65.32 -28.09 -8.50
CA ASN A 712 65.30 -29.56 -8.69
C ASN A 712 63.96 -30.20 -8.33
N GLY A 713 63.58 -31.20 -9.13
CA GLY A 713 62.72 -32.30 -8.68
C GLY A 713 61.53 -32.63 -9.58
N ALA A 714 61.80 -33.14 -10.78
CA ALA A 714 60.85 -33.95 -11.54
C ALA A 714 61.14 -35.44 -11.28
N GLU A 715 60.09 -36.26 -11.14
CA GLU A 715 59.98 -37.66 -11.56
C GLU A 715 58.50 -38.09 -11.36
N SER A 716 57.71 -38.31 -12.43
CA SER A 716 57.54 -39.57 -13.20
C SER A 716 56.38 -40.41 -12.60
N GLN A 717 55.45 -41.09 -13.30
CA GLN A 717 55.16 -41.52 -14.69
C GLN A 717 53.62 -41.68 -14.74
N GLY A 718 52.88 -41.61 -15.86
CA GLY A 718 53.20 -41.43 -17.27
C GLY A 718 51.93 -41.20 -18.08
#